data_AF-A0A0W0GAC1-F1
#
_entry.id   AF-A0A0W0GAC1-F1
#
_cell.length_a   1.000
_cell.length_b   1.000
_cell.length_c   1.000
_cell.angle_alpha   90.00
_cell.angle_beta   90.00
_cell.angle_gamma   90.00
#
_symmetry.space_group_name_H-M   'P 1'
#
loop_
_entity.id
_entity.type
_entity.pdbx_description
1 polymer ?
#
loop_
_entity_poly.entity_id
_entity_poly.type
_entity_poly.pdbx_seq_one_letter_code
_entity_poly.pdbx_strand_id
1 'polypeptide(L)'
;MPPKAVTHALVSRNVTLSQFNNVLENILVVLFLLILVGIFWVRDRYRRPRITATTQRWPIPLGTLARRHTTESGGKTNPEFGGHYCPSPPPSAHVPKNYDIQREKLRGCRPECNASLPMWSLARPLRPSTSAAATLVLTTYSMEPELETVVLILCIFAILILPILITHRIRRNAQHIRTVFVDNPRVLPLYRDASNAMAGNWDGSQMRDAHQPRVPEYAVLRVPAFELPLLTTNNMSSFSQTSPFASNPLRSRSDVTRMFTSLLDALEPHTSPNGARVHFGHTATHFDEVAAQLEGFSRPIWGLASLLAGGQSYPGTERWVRGFASGTNPRGDEFWGNMRDKDQRMVECSAIGYSLAVAREHLWDPLSDEAKSHLEEWLGGMNDKEMPNTNWLWFRVFANLGLSKVGSKRFDGKRMKADLDHLDTFYIGEGWSRDGPEGVVQLDYYSSSFAIQVAQLLYSKIAQEEDPVRCEEFRNRARKFALDFVYYFDPEGRAIPFGRSLTYRCAMSAFWSAFAVAFSSTSSLPDLTLPEPFTWGMVKGFQLRNIRYWAKQPGAFTPSGIFTLGFVYPNHNVLENYNSPGSPYWACKAFICLSLPESHPFWAAEEEPYPSQFSNTVKVLRRPFHIASSLHTDSVGSHTFILSSGQQCSYPVKQGAAKYGKFTYSSAFGYCVPSTGVGAHGRGTLEELGELGHDGALAVSDDAGATWRVRRDTRDARFEPYEFKEGGQMKKGEYLRSTWFPWRDVEVETFLFPPTRDAPLWHLRIHRVNSGRELWTAEGAWAVYGQREDGRHLDPVSGGSSSEAYGTLQAGGETRVTSKAGVSGIVDLSPFEERSGIALRADANTSLIYARSVLPTLRGHHTIRGQDVWLISAVFGLPAVYDTETGIESGAKAGWTKEWEKRPDIPNVIEALMNNKVQ
;
A
#
# COMPACT_ATOMS: atom_id res chain seq x y z
N MET A 1 12.01 -53.93 32.93
CA MET A 1 11.71 -55.31 33.36
C MET A 1 12.28 -56.29 32.34
N PRO A 2 12.75 -57.48 32.73
CA PRO A 2 13.36 -58.44 31.80
C PRO A 2 12.33 -59.26 30.99
N PRO A 3 12.66 -59.68 29.76
CA PRO A 3 11.69 -60.22 28.80
C PRO A 3 11.47 -61.74 28.93
N LYS A 4 10.72 -62.19 29.95
CA LYS A 4 10.15 -63.56 29.98
C LYS A 4 8.68 -63.68 30.41
N ALA A 5 8.00 -62.58 30.73
CA ALA A 5 6.59 -62.60 31.13
C ALA A 5 5.58 -62.36 29.97
N VAL A 6 6.04 -61.88 28.81
CA VAL A 6 5.15 -61.42 27.72
C VAL A 6 4.69 -62.57 26.80
N THR A 7 5.50 -63.63 26.66
CA THR A 7 5.29 -64.69 25.66
C THR A 7 4.10 -65.61 25.95
N HIS A 8 3.53 -65.58 27.16
CA HIS A 8 2.42 -66.47 27.55
C HIS A 8 1.03 -65.78 27.57
N ALA A 9 0.96 -64.47 27.30
CA ALA A 9 -0.30 -63.71 27.32
C ALA A 9 -0.89 -63.45 25.91
N LEU A 10 -0.11 -63.65 24.84
CA LEU A 10 -0.47 -63.25 23.47
C LEU A 10 -1.14 -64.34 22.61
N VAL A 11 -1.36 -65.55 23.15
CA VAL A 11 -2.01 -66.66 22.40
C VAL A 11 -3.51 -66.77 22.68
N SER A 12 -4.08 -65.96 23.59
CA SER A 12 -5.49 -66.06 23.97
C SER A 12 -6.18 -64.72 24.28
N ARG A 13 -6.47 -63.92 23.23
CA ARG A 13 -7.66 -63.03 23.12
C ARG A 13 -7.72 -62.34 21.76
N ASN A 14 -8.94 -62.18 21.24
CA ASN A 14 -9.21 -61.44 20.00
C ASN A 14 -8.87 -59.95 20.17
N VAL A 15 -7.91 -59.45 19.39
CA VAL A 15 -7.61 -58.01 19.27
C VAL A 15 -8.26 -57.47 18.01
N THR A 16 -9.02 -56.38 18.12
CA THR A 16 -9.71 -55.77 16.97
C THR A 16 -8.79 -54.82 16.19
N LEU A 17 -9.08 -54.63 14.89
CA LEU A 17 -8.20 -53.93 13.95
C LEU A 17 -7.86 -52.48 14.37
N SER A 18 -8.78 -51.79 15.08
CA SER A 18 -8.55 -50.42 15.56
C SER A 18 -7.54 -50.35 16.70
N GLN A 19 -7.48 -51.36 17.57
CA GLN A 19 -6.50 -51.43 18.65
C GLN A 19 -5.07 -51.60 18.11
N PHE A 20 -4.91 -52.32 17.00
CA PHE A 20 -3.61 -52.48 16.34
C PHE A 20 -3.15 -51.18 15.64
N ASN A 21 -4.06 -50.42 15.03
CA ASN A 21 -3.75 -49.12 14.42
C ASN A 21 -3.28 -48.10 15.46
N ASN A 22 -3.96 -48.00 16.61
CA ASN A 22 -3.56 -47.08 17.69
C ASN A 22 -2.16 -47.39 18.24
N VAL A 23 -1.76 -48.67 18.32
CA VAL A 23 -0.39 -49.04 18.71
C VAL A 23 0.62 -48.58 17.66
N LEU A 24 0.32 -48.74 16.37
CA LEU A 24 1.21 -48.34 15.28
C LEU A 24 1.39 -46.82 15.18
N GLU A 25 0.32 -46.04 15.35
CA GLU A 25 0.39 -44.57 15.36
C GLU A 25 1.21 -44.05 16.55
N ASN A 26 1.03 -44.61 17.75
CA ASN A 26 1.84 -44.24 18.91
C ASN A 26 3.33 -44.57 18.70
N ILE A 27 3.66 -45.69 18.06
CA ILE A 27 5.05 -46.05 17.70
C ILE A 27 5.64 -45.04 16.70
N LEU A 28 4.87 -44.61 15.70
CA LEU A 28 5.31 -43.61 14.71
C LEU A 28 5.52 -42.22 15.35
N VAL A 29 4.65 -41.80 16.27
CA VAL A 29 4.81 -40.55 17.02
C VAL A 29 6.06 -40.59 17.91
N VAL A 30 6.31 -41.70 18.61
CA VAL A 30 7.53 -41.88 19.43
C VAL A 30 8.78 -41.86 18.56
N LEU A 31 8.78 -42.52 17.40
CA LEU A 31 9.90 -42.48 16.44
C LEU A 31 10.16 -41.05 15.92
N PHE A 32 9.11 -40.30 15.59
CA PHE A 32 9.23 -38.92 15.14
C PHE A 32 9.81 -37.99 16.22
N LEU A 33 9.38 -38.16 17.48
CA LEU A 33 9.93 -37.42 18.62
C LEU A 33 11.40 -37.76 18.89
N LEU A 34 11.79 -39.04 18.79
CA LEU A 34 13.19 -39.45 18.92
C LEU A 34 14.09 -38.87 17.81
N ILE A 35 13.59 -38.80 16.58
CA ILE A 35 14.29 -38.15 15.46
C ILE A 35 14.49 -36.65 15.74
N LEU A 36 13.45 -35.95 16.22
CA LEU A 36 13.56 -34.53 16.58
C LEU A 36 14.55 -34.29 17.73
N VAL A 37 14.52 -35.11 18.78
CA VAL A 37 15.49 -35.03 19.89
C VAL A 37 16.92 -35.26 19.39
N GLY A 38 17.15 -36.23 18.49
CA GLY A 38 18.45 -36.44 17.86
C GLY A 38 18.94 -35.23 17.06
N ILE A 39 18.06 -34.62 16.25
CA ILE A 39 18.38 -33.41 15.46
C ILE A 39 18.74 -32.23 16.37
N PHE A 40 17.99 -32.00 17.46
CA PHE A 40 18.30 -30.93 18.42
C PHE A 40 19.61 -31.18 19.19
N TRP A 41 19.88 -32.43 19.59
CA TRP A 41 21.12 -32.80 20.29
C TRP A 41 22.37 -32.63 19.42
N VAL A 42 22.30 -33.04 18.15
CA VAL A 42 23.38 -32.79 17.17
C VAL A 42 23.55 -31.29 16.90
N ARG A 43 22.46 -30.53 16.78
CA ARG A 43 22.51 -29.08 16.57
C ARG A 43 23.17 -28.31 17.72
N ASP A 44 22.96 -28.74 18.96
CA ASP A 44 23.56 -28.08 20.13
C ASP A 44 25.04 -28.42 20.28
N ARG A 45 25.43 -29.67 20.01
CA ARG A 45 26.81 -30.18 20.16
C ARG A 45 27.81 -29.65 19.12
N TYR A 46 27.35 -29.05 18.01
CA TYR A 46 28.21 -28.56 16.91
C TYR A 46 28.23 -27.03 16.72
N ARG A 47 27.76 -26.23 17.68
CA ARG A 47 28.01 -24.77 17.70
C ARG A 47 29.50 -24.47 17.98
N ARG A 48 30.22 -24.08 16.92
CA ARG A 48 31.68 -23.79 16.89
C ARG A 48 32.11 -22.50 17.64
N PRO A 49 33.42 -22.26 17.86
CA PRO A 49 33.91 -21.51 19.04
C PRO A 49 33.79 -19.98 18.97
N ARG A 50 33.96 -19.34 20.14
CA ARG A 50 33.98 -17.88 20.32
C ARG A 50 35.07 -17.20 19.47
N ILE A 51 34.64 -16.34 18.55
CA ILE A 51 35.48 -15.31 17.93
C ILE A 51 35.12 -13.98 18.59
N THR A 52 36.06 -13.37 19.30
CA THR A 52 35.91 -12.02 19.87
C THR A 52 36.06 -10.97 18.77
N ALA A 53 34.96 -10.34 18.37
CA ALA A 53 34.98 -9.19 17.47
C ALA A 53 35.38 -7.92 18.24
N THR A 54 36.57 -7.40 17.96
CA THR A 54 37.04 -6.10 18.43
C THR A 54 36.21 -4.96 17.86
N THR A 55 35.76 -4.04 18.71
CA THR A 55 35.05 -2.82 18.32
C THR A 55 36.00 -1.80 17.69
N GLN A 56 35.86 -1.56 16.38
CA GLN A 56 36.50 -0.40 15.74
C GLN A 56 35.75 0.89 16.11
N ARG A 57 36.32 1.65 17.05
CA ARG A 57 36.04 3.09 17.20
C ARG A 57 36.82 3.87 16.16
N TRP A 58 36.20 4.88 15.56
CA TRP A 58 36.91 5.97 14.89
C TRP A 58 37.18 7.11 15.90
N PRO A 59 38.24 7.93 15.71
CA PRO A 59 38.88 8.63 16.82
C PRO A 59 38.32 10.03 17.09
N ILE A 60 38.30 10.40 18.38
CA ILE A 60 38.30 11.80 18.84
C ILE A 60 39.75 12.12 19.23
N PRO A 61 40.34 13.25 18.78
CA PRO A 61 41.71 13.61 19.13
C PRO A 61 41.78 14.10 20.59
N LEU A 62 42.70 13.53 21.37
CA LEU A 62 43.04 14.01 22.70
C LEU A 62 44.35 14.81 22.66
N GLY A 63 44.29 16.07 23.08
CA GLY A 63 45.43 16.89 23.45
C GLY A 63 45.42 17.13 24.96
N THR A 64 46.45 16.62 25.65
CA THR A 64 46.87 16.98 27.03
C THR A 64 46.92 18.51 27.24
N LEU A 65 46.80 19.13 28.42
CA LEU A 65 47.19 18.83 29.82
C LEU A 65 46.13 19.41 30.82
N ALA A 66 46.17 19.27 32.16
CA ALA A 66 46.63 18.25 33.12
C ALA A 66 46.39 18.78 34.56
N ARG A 67 46.54 17.94 35.62
CA ARG A 67 46.38 18.24 37.08
C ARG A 67 44.93 18.45 37.55
N ARG A 68 44.51 18.17 38.78
CA ARG A 68 44.84 17.23 39.90
C ARG A 68 43.92 17.70 41.06
N HIS A 69 43.54 16.79 41.96
CA HIS A 69 42.89 17.03 43.28
C HIS A 69 41.40 17.43 43.36
N THR A 70 40.58 16.41 43.67
CA THR A 70 39.83 16.25 44.93
C THR A 70 39.63 17.49 45.83
N THR A 71 38.37 17.84 46.17
CA THR A 71 37.74 17.56 47.50
C THR A 71 36.24 17.90 47.51
N GLU A 72 35.53 17.40 48.52
CA GLU A 72 34.07 17.51 48.73
C GLU A 72 33.61 18.82 49.41
N SER A 73 32.29 18.99 49.54
CA SER A 73 31.55 19.97 50.37
C SER A 73 31.69 21.45 49.94
N GLY A 74 30.73 22.35 50.22
CA GLY A 74 29.41 22.21 50.84
C GLY A 74 28.99 23.53 51.51
N GLY A 75 27.69 23.85 51.53
CA GLY A 75 27.14 24.91 52.41
C GLY A 75 26.84 26.29 51.80
N LYS A 76 25.54 26.62 51.81
CA LYS A 76 24.89 27.91 52.13
C LYS A 76 25.78 29.15 52.33
N THR A 77 25.43 30.29 51.71
CA THR A 77 24.62 31.38 52.34
C THR A 77 24.31 32.53 51.36
N ASN A 78 23.09 33.09 51.47
CA ASN A 78 22.68 34.43 50.99
C ASN A 78 22.97 35.46 52.13
N PRO A 79 22.80 36.81 52.03
CA PRO A 79 21.97 37.57 51.08
C PRO A 79 22.48 38.97 50.62
N GLU A 80 21.57 39.72 49.95
CA GLU A 80 21.27 41.17 50.08
C GLU A 80 21.67 42.22 49.00
N PHE A 81 20.71 43.15 48.80
CA PHE A 81 20.62 44.33 47.89
C PHE A 81 20.73 44.05 46.36
N GLY A 82 19.87 44.53 45.45
CA GLY A 82 18.77 45.53 45.46
C GLY A 82 18.96 46.49 44.25
N GLY A 83 17.99 46.91 43.43
CA GLY A 83 16.54 46.65 43.31
C GLY A 83 15.99 47.28 41.99
N HIS A 84 14.67 47.49 41.89
CA HIS A 84 13.92 48.28 40.86
C HIS A 84 13.66 47.73 39.43
N TYR A 85 12.43 47.25 39.23
CA TYR A 85 11.42 47.64 38.21
C TYR A 85 11.81 48.07 36.77
N CYS A 86 11.30 47.30 35.78
CA CYS A 86 10.39 47.66 34.65
C CYS A 86 10.20 49.13 34.16
N PRO A 87 9.67 49.38 32.92
CA PRO A 87 9.05 48.45 31.94
C PRO A 87 9.45 48.65 30.44
N SER A 88 8.76 47.93 29.54
CA SER A 88 8.75 48.02 28.07
C SER A 88 8.42 49.40 27.47
N PRO A 89 8.69 49.61 26.16
CA PRO A 89 7.62 50.11 25.28
C PRO A 89 7.55 49.48 23.86
N PRO A 90 6.42 49.64 23.12
CA PRO A 90 6.21 49.24 21.72
C PRO A 90 6.07 50.50 20.81
N PRO A 91 5.31 50.57 19.67
CA PRO A 91 5.00 49.64 18.56
C PRO A 91 5.26 50.25 17.13
N SER A 92 4.91 49.46 16.09
CA SER A 92 4.24 49.84 14.81
C SER A 92 4.97 50.42 13.56
N ALA A 93 4.33 50.12 12.41
CA ALA A 93 4.24 50.85 11.12
C ALA A 93 5.18 50.53 9.92
N HIS A 94 4.56 50.01 8.84
CA HIS A 94 4.71 50.26 7.38
C HIS A 94 6.12 50.51 6.73
N VAL A 95 6.60 49.69 5.78
CA VAL A 95 6.23 49.62 4.32
C VAL A 95 6.55 50.94 3.56
N PRO A 96 7.19 50.99 2.34
CA PRO A 96 7.82 49.95 1.50
C PRO A 96 9.13 50.33 0.71
N LYS A 97 9.57 49.39 -0.16
CA LYS A 97 10.15 49.58 -1.53
C LYS A 97 11.62 50.03 -1.74
N ASN A 98 12.28 49.20 -2.56
CA ASN A 98 13.24 49.50 -3.63
C ASN A 98 14.44 50.43 -3.33
N TYR A 99 15.65 49.88 -3.46
CA TYR A 99 16.54 50.31 -4.54
C TYR A 99 17.40 49.13 -5.04
N ASP A 100 17.69 49.15 -6.33
CA ASP A 100 18.48 48.16 -7.06
C ASP A 100 19.85 48.77 -7.44
N ILE A 101 20.76 47.94 -7.97
CA ILE A 101 22.00 48.29 -8.68
C ILE A 101 23.13 48.93 -7.84
N GLN A 102 24.20 48.17 -7.57
CA GLN A 102 25.49 48.33 -8.29
C GLN A 102 26.55 47.31 -7.83
N ARG A 103 27.38 46.89 -8.78
CA ARG A 103 28.56 46.04 -8.56
C ARG A 103 29.74 46.90 -8.11
N GLU A 104 30.72 46.34 -7.39
CA GLU A 104 32.05 46.04 -7.97
C GLU A 104 33.12 45.54 -6.98
N LYS A 105 34.05 44.73 -7.53
CA LYS A 105 35.49 44.58 -7.18
C LYS A 105 35.89 44.11 -5.76
N LEU A 106 36.47 42.91 -5.69
CA LEU A 106 37.94 42.64 -5.61
C LEU A 106 38.17 41.11 -5.52
N ARG A 107 38.70 40.47 -6.56
CA ARG A 107 40.12 40.06 -6.72
C ARG A 107 40.73 39.22 -5.57
N GLY A 108 40.68 37.90 -5.76
CA GLY A 108 41.88 37.07 -5.94
C GLY A 108 42.63 36.51 -4.72
N CYS A 109 42.79 35.19 -4.68
CA CYS A 109 44.09 34.49 -4.53
C CYS A 109 43.96 33.01 -4.94
N ARG A 110 44.92 32.50 -5.75
CA ARG A 110 45.30 31.06 -5.76
C ARG A 110 46.26 30.82 -4.57
N PRO A 111 46.60 29.57 -4.27
CA PRO A 111 47.88 29.10 -4.79
C PRO A 111 47.86 27.66 -5.35
N GLU A 112 48.76 27.43 -6.30
CA GLU A 112 49.25 26.09 -6.67
C GLU A 112 50.48 25.76 -5.80
N CYS A 113 50.75 24.46 -5.56
CA CYS A 113 52.13 23.95 -5.57
C CYS A 113 52.18 22.42 -5.70
N ASN A 114 53.21 21.95 -6.41
CA ASN A 114 53.53 20.54 -6.68
C ASN A 114 54.24 19.85 -5.50
N ALA A 115 54.18 18.51 -5.43
CA ALA A 115 55.35 17.67 -5.11
C ALA A 115 55.15 16.15 -5.39
N SER A 116 55.83 15.66 -6.42
CA SER A 116 56.59 14.37 -6.53
C SER A 116 56.14 13.04 -5.87
N LEU A 117 56.22 11.98 -6.69
CA LEU A 117 56.25 10.53 -6.37
C LEU A 117 57.45 10.11 -5.48
N PRO A 118 57.50 8.84 -5.00
CA PRO A 118 58.27 7.85 -5.77
C PRO A 118 57.62 6.48 -5.98
N MET A 119 58.09 5.78 -7.01
CA MET A 119 57.72 4.40 -7.41
C MET A 119 58.18 3.34 -6.40
N TRP A 120 57.51 2.17 -6.38
CA TRP A 120 58.16 0.85 -6.39
C TRP A 120 57.38 -0.11 -7.31
N SER A 121 58.07 -1.09 -7.91
CA SER A 121 57.65 -1.79 -9.12
C SER A 121 57.68 -3.33 -9.00
N LEU A 122 57.20 -4.00 -10.07
CA LEU A 122 57.43 -5.41 -10.43
C LEU A 122 56.69 -6.52 -9.64
N ALA A 123 55.71 -7.17 -10.30
CA ALA A 123 55.82 -8.58 -10.73
C ALA A 123 54.64 -9.06 -11.61
N ARG A 124 54.94 -9.36 -12.89
CA ARG A 124 54.36 -10.40 -13.76
C ARG A 124 55.57 -11.22 -14.26
N PRO A 125 55.48 -12.50 -14.69
CA PRO A 125 54.43 -13.11 -15.53
C PRO A 125 53.97 -14.49 -14.95
N LEU A 126 53.15 -15.38 -15.55
CA LEU A 126 53.05 -15.93 -16.93
C LEU A 126 51.65 -16.55 -17.17
N ARG A 127 51.26 -16.73 -18.45
CA ARG A 127 50.38 -17.83 -18.90
C ARG A 127 51.26 -18.93 -19.50
N PRO A 128 50.82 -20.20 -19.49
CA PRO A 128 50.31 -20.76 -20.74
C PRO A 128 48.94 -21.47 -20.59
N SER A 129 48.56 -22.29 -21.57
CA SER A 129 47.18 -22.55 -21.96
C SER A 129 46.65 -23.98 -21.69
N THR A 130 45.34 -24.12 -21.92
CA THR A 130 44.61 -25.31 -22.44
C THR A 130 44.34 -26.55 -21.57
N SER A 131 43.06 -26.97 -21.62
CA SER A 131 42.53 -28.35 -21.59
C SER A 131 42.18 -29.05 -20.26
N ALA A 132 40.86 -29.07 -19.98
CA ALA A 132 40.03 -30.18 -19.49
C ALA A 132 40.51 -31.15 -18.37
N ALA A 133 39.79 -31.17 -17.25
CA ALA A 133 39.06 -32.35 -16.72
C ALA A 133 38.28 -31.98 -15.43
N ALA A 134 37.16 -32.64 -15.17
CA ALA A 134 36.36 -32.42 -13.95
C ALA A 134 36.79 -33.36 -12.82
N THR A 135 36.99 -32.83 -11.60
CA THR A 135 37.03 -33.62 -10.36
C THR A 135 36.43 -32.81 -9.21
N LEU A 136 35.27 -33.26 -8.71
CA LEU A 136 34.67 -32.75 -7.48
C LEU A 136 35.32 -33.45 -6.28
N VAL A 137 36.22 -32.77 -5.57
CA VAL A 137 36.82 -33.32 -4.34
C VAL A 137 35.84 -33.17 -3.18
N LEU A 138 35.19 -34.28 -2.82
CA LEU A 138 34.47 -34.40 -1.56
C LEU A 138 35.48 -34.59 -0.42
N THR A 139 35.67 -33.56 0.41
CA THR A 139 36.36 -33.71 1.70
C THR A 139 35.45 -34.44 2.68
N THR A 140 35.77 -35.71 2.94
CA THR A 140 35.12 -36.54 3.94
C THR A 140 35.46 -36.06 5.36
N TYR A 141 34.44 -35.72 6.15
CA TYR A 141 34.56 -35.69 7.60
C TYR A 141 34.29 -37.11 8.12
N SER A 142 35.26 -37.70 8.80
CA SER A 142 35.08 -38.99 9.47
C SER A 142 34.04 -38.85 10.59
N MET A 143 32.94 -39.59 10.49
CA MET A 143 32.01 -39.81 11.61
C MET A 143 32.41 -41.08 12.36
N GLU A 144 31.96 -41.22 13.62
CA GLU A 144 32.19 -42.45 14.38
C GLU A 144 31.34 -43.61 13.80
N PRO A 145 31.86 -44.86 13.75
CA PRO A 145 31.21 -45.99 13.04
C PRO A 145 29.78 -46.31 13.50
N GLU A 146 29.48 -46.02 14.76
CA GLU A 146 28.17 -46.23 15.37
C GLU A 146 27.11 -45.30 14.76
N LEU A 147 27.49 -44.09 14.33
CA LEU A 147 26.57 -43.12 13.75
C LEU A 147 26.26 -43.43 12.28
N GLU A 148 27.26 -43.88 11.50
CA GLU A 148 27.06 -44.33 10.12
C GLU A 148 26.07 -45.51 10.06
N THR A 149 26.18 -46.45 11.01
CA THR A 149 25.28 -47.60 11.11
C THR A 149 23.83 -47.18 11.34
N VAL A 150 23.57 -46.20 12.23
CA VAL A 150 22.22 -45.68 12.50
C VAL A 150 21.65 -44.95 11.29
N VAL A 151 22.44 -44.11 10.62
CA VAL A 151 22.01 -43.39 9.41
C VAL A 151 21.70 -44.38 8.28
N LEU A 152 22.54 -45.40 8.07
CA LEU A 152 22.32 -46.42 7.04
C LEU A 152 21.03 -47.22 7.29
N ILE A 153 20.75 -47.62 8.53
CA ILE A 153 19.50 -48.31 8.91
C ILE A 153 18.27 -47.44 8.63
N LEU A 154 18.32 -46.15 8.98
CA LEU A 154 17.22 -45.21 8.74
C LEU A 154 16.98 -44.98 7.23
N CYS A 155 18.05 -44.86 6.43
CA CYS A 155 17.96 -44.77 4.97
C CYS A 155 17.36 -46.04 4.35
N ILE A 156 17.79 -47.23 4.78
CA ILE A 156 17.23 -48.52 4.33
C ILE A 156 15.73 -48.59 4.64
N PHE A 157 15.30 -48.19 5.84
CA PHE A 157 13.89 -48.24 6.24
C PHE A 157 13.02 -47.28 5.42
N ALA A 158 13.49 -46.04 5.21
CA ALA A 158 12.77 -45.02 4.46
C ALA A 158 12.70 -45.32 2.95
N ILE A 159 13.76 -45.86 2.35
CA ILE A 159 13.87 -46.04 0.89
C ILE A 159 13.30 -47.39 0.44
N LEU A 160 13.50 -48.47 1.20
CA LEU A 160 13.11 -49.82 0.75
C LEU A 160 11.81 -50.32 1.41
N ILE A 161 11.64 -50.12 2.72
CA ILE A 161 10.53 -50.74 3.45
C ILE A 161 9.25 -49.90 3.34
N LEU A 162 9.35 -48.58 3.49
CA LEU A 162 8.19 -47.69 3.47
C LEU A 162 7.39 -47.74 2.13
N PRO A 163 8.02 -47.73 0.93
CA PRO A 163 7.27 -47.81 -0.32
C PRO A 163 6.56 -49.16 -0.53
N ILE A 164 7.15 -50.26 -0.03
CA ILE A 164 6.54 -51.61 -0.10
C ILE A 164 5.27 -51.64 0.76
N LEU A 165 5.32 -51.13 1.99
CA LEU A 165 4.17 -51.06 2.89
C LEU A 165 3.04 -50.19 2.32
N ILE A 166 3.38 -49.03 1.75
CA ILE A 166 2.41 -48.15 1.07
C ILE A 166 1.77 -48.86 -0.13
N THR A 167 2.58 -49.48 -1.00
CA THR A 167 2.10 -50.19 -2.19
C THR A 167 1.19 -51.37 -1.82
N HIS A 168 1.53 -52.12 -0.76
CA HIS A 168 0.71 -53.22 -0.27
C HIS A 168 -0.63 -52.73 0.29
N ARG A 169 -0.65 -51.59 1.02
CA ARG A 169 -1.88 -50.98 1.53
C ARG A 169 -2.78 -50.44 0.42
N ILE A 170 -2.20 -49.81 -0.62
CA ILE A 170 -2.94 -49.34 -1.81
C ILE A 170 -3.59 -50.53 -2.54
N ARG A 171 -2.85 -51.62 -2.79
CA ARG A 171 -3.39 -52.82 -3.45
C ARG A 171 -4.54 -53.46 -2.65
N ARG A 172 -4.42 -53.52 -1.32
CA ARG A 172 -5.46 -54.09 -0.45
C ARG A 172 -6.74 -53.24 -0.42
N ASN A 173 -6.59 -51.91 -0.40
CA ASN A 173 -7.73 -50.99 -0.51
C ASN A 173 -8.40 -51.08 -1.90
N ALA A 174 -7.62 -51.17 -2.99
CA ALA A 174 -8.15 -51.31 -4.34
C ALA A 174 -8.95 -52.62 -4.53
N GLN A 175 -8.49 -53.74 -3.95
CA GLN A 175 -9.27 -54.98 -3.93
C GLN A 175 -10.59 -54.80 -3.16
N HIS A 176 -10.57 -54.16 -2.00
CA HIS A 176 -11.77 -53.98 -1.18
C HIS A 176 -12.82 -53.08 -1.87
N ILE A 177 -12.39 -52.00 -2.55
CA ILE A 177 -13.27 -51.15 -3.36
C ILE A 177 -13.92 -51.97 -4.49
N ARG A 178 -13.17 -52.86 -5.15
CA ARG A 178 -13.72 -53.71 -6.22
C ARG A 178 -14.82 -54.65 -5.70
N THR A 179 -14.61 -55.30 -4.56
CA THR A 179 -15.61 -56.20 -3.95
C THR A 179 -16.88 -55.47 -3.51
N VAL A 180 -16.77 -54.20 -3.08
CA VAL A 180 -17.92 -53.41 -2.59
C VAL A 180 -18.74 -52.82 -3.74
N PHE A 181 -18.09 -52.34 -4.81
CA PHE A 181 -18.75 -51.57 -5.89
C PHE A 181 -18.94 -52.31 -7.22
N VAL A 182 -18.11 -53.30 -7.54
CA VAL A 182 -18.14 -54.00 -8.85
C VAL A 182 -18.80 -55.38 -8.72
N ASP A 183 -18.44 -56.14 -7.70
CA ASP A 183 -18.88 -57.54 -7.55
C ASP A 183 -20.14 -57.69 -6.67
N ASN A 184 -20.79 -56.58 -6.30
CA ASN A 184 -21.98 -56.58 -5.44
C ASN A 184 -23.28 -56.59 -6.29
N PRO A 185 -24.03 -57.71 -6.33
CA PRO A 185 -25.19 -57.87 -7.22
C PRO A 185 -26.39 -56.97 -6.88
N ARG A 186 -26.35 -56.23 -5.76
CA ARG A 186 -27.37 -55.23 -5.40
C ARG A 186 -27.07 -53.81 -5.87
N VAL A 187 -25.83 -53.51 -6.31
CA VAL A 187 -25.40 -52.15 -6.69
C VAL A 187 -25.48 -51.93 -8.21
N LEU A 188 -25.20 -52.96 -9.02
CA LEU A 188 -25.26 -52.88 -10.48
C LEU A 188 -26.64 -52.47 -11.07
N PRO A 189 -27.80 -52.90 -10.55
CA PRO A 189 -29.10 -52.51 -11.11
C PRO A 189 -29.37 -51.00 -10.98
N LEU A 190 -29.09 -50.42 -9.81
CA LEU A 190 -29.31 -49.00 -9.52
C LEU A 190 -28.53 -48.05 -10.45
N TYR A 191 -27.34 -48.47 -10.90
CA TYR A 191 -26.55 -47.71 -11.87
C TYR A 191 -27.08 -47.82 -13.31
N ARG A 192 -27.73 -48.94 -13.67
CA ARG A 192 -28.36 -49.12 -14.98
C ARG A 192 -29.62 -48.27 -15.13
N ASP A 193 -30.46 -48.23 -14.10
CA ASP A 193 -31.71 -47.46 -14.14
C ASP A 193 -31.44 -45.95 -14.16
N ALA A 194 -30.44 -45.47 -13.41
CA ALA A 194 -29.98 -44.08 -13.48
C ALA A 194 -29.37 -43.71 -14.85
N SER A 195 -28.61 -44.62 -15.48
CA SER A 195 -28.03 -44.37 -16.81
C SER A 195 -29.09 -44.39 -17.93
N ASN A 196 -30.13 -45.21 -17.82
CA ASN A 196 -31.23 -45.25 -18.79
C ASN A 196 -32.16 -44.02 -18.66
N ALA A 197 -32.31 -43.46 -17.45
CA ALA A 197 -33.06 -42.22 -17.23
C ALA A 197 -32.36 -40.96 -17.80
N MET A 198 -31.05 -41.01 -18.05
CA MET A 198 -30.28 -39.90 -18.62
C MET A 198 -29.97 -40.04 -20.12
N ALA A 199 -30.41 -41.13 -20.77
CA ALA A 199 -30.13 -41.42 -22.17
C ALA A 199 -31.43 -41.57 -23.01
N GLY A 200 -32.30 -40.56 -22.94
CA GLY A 200 -33.48 -40.43 -23.81
C GLY A 200 -33.14 -39.67 -25.11
N ASN A 201 -33.21 -40.34 -26.26
CA ASN A 201 -32.81 -39.80 -27.56
C ASN A 201 -33.58 -38.53 -27.96
N TRP A 202 -32.85 -37.52 -28.43
CA TRP A 202 -33.36 -36.49 -29.34
C TRP A 202 -32.99 -36.87 -30.78
N ASP A 203 -33.96 -37.39 -31.53
CA ASP A 203 -33.89 -37.54 -32.99
C ASP A 203 -34.56 -36.32 -33.64
N GLY A 204 -33.87 -35.70 -34.59
CA GLY A 204 -34.30 -34.49 -35.26
C GLY A 204 -35.08 -34.78 -36.54
N SER A 205 -36.33 -35.22 -36.44
CA SER A 205 -37.26 -35.18 -37.59
C SER A 205 -38.74 -35.05 -37.21
N GLN A 206 -39.50 -34.44 -38.12
CA GLN A 206 -40.97 -34.33 -38.19
C GLN A 206 -41.67 -33.23 -37.36
N MET A 207 -42.01 -32.13 -38.04
CA MET A 207 -43.24 -31.36 -37.77
C MET A 207 -44.47 -32.15 -38.22
N ARG A 208 -45.53 -32.23 -37.39
CA ARG A 208 -46.86 -31.64 -37.69
C ARG A 208 -47.97 -32.05 -36.69
N ASP A 209 -48.90 -31.10 -36.54
CA ASP A 209 -50.36 -31.25 -36.34
C ASP A 209 -50.95 -32.05 -35.15
N ALA A 210 -51.77 -31.27 -34.40
CA ALA A 210 -53.16 -31.58 -34.03
C ALA A 210 -53.53 -32.34 -32.73
N HIS A 211 -54.45 -31.67 -32.01
CA HIS A 211 -55.53 -32.15 -31.13
C HIS A 211 -55.24 -32.85 -29.77
N GLN A 212 -55.92 -32.32 -28.74
CA GLN A 212 -56.16 -32.97 -27.44
C GLN A 212 -57.02 -34.24 -27.59
N PRO A 213 -56.99 -35.16 -26.61
CA PRO A 213 -58.08 -35.14 -25.62
C PRO A 213 -57.75 -35.53 -24.15
N ARG A 214 -58.50 -34.89 -23.26
CA ARG A 214 -58.92 -35.20 -21.86
C ARG A 214 -58.71 -36.62 -21.30
N VAL A 215 -58.28 -36.72 -20.03
CA VAL A 215 -58.92 -37.48 -18.90
C VAL A 215 -58.43 -36.91 -17.53
N PRO A 216 -58.96 -37.30 -16.35
CA PRO A 216 -60.06 -36.67 -15.60
C PRO A 216 -59.67 -35.83 -14.36
N GLU A 217 -60.67 -35.18 -13.76
CA GLU A 217 -60.56 -34.36 -12.55
C GLU A 217 -60.32 -35.17 -11.25
N TYR A 218 -59.49 -34.62 -10.35
CA TYR A 218 -59.64 -34.82 -8.90
C TYR A 218 -59.43 -33.50 -8.14
N ALA A 219 -60.44 -33.18 -7.31
CA ALA A 219 -60.50 -32.22 -6.20
C ALA A 219 -59.47 -31.07 -6.14
N VAL A 220 -59.95 -29.86 -6.46
CA VAL A 220 -59.26 -28.58 -6.31
C VAL A 220 -59.00 -28.22 -4.84
N LEU A 221 -57.74 -27.93 -4.48
CA LEU A 221 -57.37 -27.02 -3.39
C LEU A 221 -56.79 -25.75 -3.99
N ARG A 222 -57.52 -24.63 -3.89
CA ARG A 222 -57.11 -23.34 -4.48
C ARG A 222 -55.99 -22.70 -3.68
N VAL A 223 -54.78 -22.69 -4.24
CA VAL A 223 -53.73 -21.71 -3.88
C VAL A 223 -53.84 -20.56 -4.90
N PRO A 224 -53.72 -19.27 -4.51
CA PRO A 224 -53.84 -18.17 -5.45
C PRO A 224 -52.79 -18.26 -6.55
N ALA A 225 -53.20 -18.04 -7.80
CA ALA A 225 -52.29 -18.00 -8.93
C ALA A 225 -51.39 -16.76 -8.83
N PHE A 226 -50.11 -16.97 -8.54
CA PHE A 226 -49.09 -16.03 -8.96
C PHE A 226 -48.92 -16.20 -10.47
N GLU A 227 -49.23 -15.14 -11.23
CA GLU A 227 -48.85 -15.06 -12.63
C GLU A 227 -47.33 -15.12 -12.72
N LEU A 228 -46.79 -16.21 -13.27
CA LEU A 228 -45.39 -16.29 -13.66
C LEU A 228 -45.19 -15.36 -14.86
N PRO A 229 -44.40 -14.27 -14.74
CA PRO A 229 -44.07 -13.45 -15.89
C PRO A 229 -43.27 -14.30 -16.88
N LEU A 230 -43.65 -14.26 -18.16
CA LEU A 230 -42.83 -14.83 -19.22
C LEU A 230 -41.41 -14.25 -19.14
N LEU A 231 -40.43 -15.11 -18.93
CA LEU A 231 -39.01 -14.76 -18.82
C LEU A 231 -38.44 -14.34 -20.18
N THR A 232 -38.83 -13.16 -20.65
CA THR A 232 -38.31 -12.50 -21.84
C THR A 232 -37.84 -11.09 -21.49
N THR A 233 -36.72 -10.99 -20.79
CA THR A 233 -35.71 -9.90 -20.84
C THR A 233 -34.56 -10.23 -19.89
N ASN A 234 -33.35 -9.77 -20.20
CA ASN A 234 -32.07 -10.12 -19.57
C ASN A 234 -32.07 -10.15 -18.03
N ASN A 235 -32.29 -11.32 -17.43
CA ASN A 235 -32.17 -11.52 -15.98
C ASN A 235 -30.70 -11.75 -15.52
N MET A 236 -29.73 -11.22 -16.28
CA MET A 236 -28.29 -11.27 -15.97
C MET A 236 -27.83 -10.13 -15.03
N SER A 237 -28.66 -9.11 -14.78
CA SER A 237 -28.31 -8.04 -13.82
C SER A 237 -28.13 -8.56 -12.39
N SER A 238 -28.80 -9.66 -12.02
CA SER A 238 -28.64 -10.35 -10.74
C SER A 238 -27.26 -11.00 -10.55
N PHE A 239 -26.50 -11.21 -11.63
CA PHE A 239 -25.09 -11.65 -11.60
C PHE A 239 -24.09 -10.49 -11.73
N SER A 240 -24.55 -9.24 -11.77
CA SER A 240 -23.66 -8.09 -11.95
C SER A 240 -22.75 -7.87 -10.73
N GLN A 241 -21.46 -7.65 -10.99
CA GLN A 241 -20.47 -7.27 -9.98
C GLN A 241 -20.76 -5.84 -9.48
N THR A 242 -21.73 -5.70 -8.58
CA THR A 242 -22.12 -4.42 -7.99
C THR A 242 -21.70 -4.35 -6.53
N SER A 243 -21.15 -3.21 -6.11
CA SER A 243 -20.86 -2.94 -4.71
C SER A 243 -22.18 -2.77 -3.94
N PRO A 244 -22.27 -3.25 -2.68
CA PRO A 244 -23.46 -3.07 -1.84
C PRO A 244 -23.80 -1.59 -1.56
N PHE A 245 -22.86 -0.68 -1.82
CA PHE A 245 -23.03 0.77 -1.65
C PHE A 245 -23.28 1.54 -2.96
N ALA A 246 -23.28 0.87 -4.12
CA ALA A 246 -23.31 1.53 -5.43
C ALA A 246 -24.58 2.34 -5.71
N SER A 247 -25.71 1.96 -5.11
CA SER A 247 -27.01 2.65 -5.22
C SER A 247 -27.13 3.90 -4.34
N ASN A 248 -26.18 4.14 -3.42
CA ASN A 248 -26.21 5.29 -2.54
C ASN A 248 -25.63 6.53 -3.26
N PRO A 249 -26.41 7.61 -3.47
CA PRO A 249 -25.95 8.77 -4.23
C PRO A 249 -24.86 9.57 -3.52
N LEU A 250 -24.72 9.47 -2.19
CA LEU A 250 -23.63 10.09 -1.41
C LEU A 250 -23.43 11.58 -1.74
N ARG A 251 -24.53 12.35 -1.71
CA ARG A 251 -24.52 13.82 -1.92
C ARG A 251 -24.84 14.59 -0.63
N SER A 252 -25.52 13.95 0.32
CA SER A 252 -26.01 14.55 1.56
C SER A 252 -25.40 13.91 2.81
N ARG A 253 -25.60 14.55 3.97
CA ARG A 253 -25.21 14.00 5.28
C ARG A 253 -25.89 12.66 5.56
N SER A 254 -27.18 12.55 5.24
CA SER A 254 -27.98 11.32 5.47
C SER A 254 -27.56 10.16 4.55
N ASP A 255 -27.08 10.44 3.34
CA ASP A 255 -26.48 9.42 2.46
C ASP A 255 -25.18 8.87 3.05
N VAL A 256 -24.31 9.75 3.55
CA VAL A 256 -23.03 9.36 4.17
C VAL A 256 -23.27 8.59 5.48
N THR A 257 -24.23 9.04 6.31
CA THR A 257 -24.73 8.26 7.45
C THR A 257 -25.20 6.87 7.02
N ARG A 258 -26.03 6.76 5.98
CA ARG A 258 -26.58 5.47 5.53
C ARG A 258 -25.48 4.48 5.13
N MET A 259 -24.49 4.93 4.35
CA MET A 259 -23.32 4.11 4.00
C MET A 259 -22.54 3.68 5.24
N PHE A 260 -22.29 4.62 6.16
CA PHE A 260 -21.50 4.35 7.34
C PHE A 260 -22.19 3.40 8.34
N THR A 261 -23.49 3.59 8.59
CA THR A 261 -24.31 2.67 9.38
C THR A 261 -24.26 1.25 8.80
N SER A 262 -24.45 1.09 7.49
CA SER A 262 -24.35 -0.23 6.85
C SER A 262 -22.93 -0.84 6.91
N LEU A 263 -21.87 -0.02 6.96
CA LEU A 263 -20.50 -0.51 7.25
C LEU A 263 -20.34 -1.01 8.69
N LEU A 264 -21.07 -0.44 9.66
CA LEU A 264 -21.07 -0.89 11.07
C LEU A 264 -21.94 -2.14 11.27
N ASP A 265 -23.08 -2.23 10.57
CA ASP A 265 -23.97 -3.39 10.60
C ASP A 265 -23.27 -4.64 10.05
N ALA A 266 -22.46 -4.48 8.99
CA ALA A 266 -21.64 -5.55 8.42
C ALA A 266 -20.62 -6.16 9.40
N LEU A 267 -20.30 -5.49 10.52
CA LEU A 267 -19.37 -5.98 11.54
C LEU A 267 -20.04 -6.88 12.57
N GLU A 268 -21.36 -6.76 12.75
CA GLU A 268 -22.10 -7.47 13.80
C GLU A 268 -21.91 -8.99 13.77
N PRO A 269 -22.01 -9.69 12.62
CA PRO A 269 -21.79 -11.15 12.56
C PRO A 269 -20.35 -11.58 12.87
N HIS A 270 -19.40 -10.64 12.88
CA HIS A 270 -17.97 -10.86 13.10
C HIS A 270 -17.50 -10.44 14.50
N THR A 271 -18.40 -9.87 15.30
CA THR A 271 -18.10 -9.30 16.61
C THR A 271 -18.24 -10.37 17.70
N SER A 272 -17.34 -10.36 18.69
CA SER A 272 -17.37 -11.27 19.85
C SER A 272 -18.60 -11.05 20.75
N PRO A 273 -19.01 -12.05 21.56
CA PRO A 273 -20.25 -11.97 22.35
C PRO A 273 -20.40 -10.70 23.21
N ASN A 274 -19.32 -10.24 23.86
CA ASN A 274 -19.33 -9.03 24.67
C ASN A 274 -18.85 -7.77 23.91
N GLY A 275 -18.56 -7.88 22.62
CA GLY A 275 -18.32 -6.74 21.74
C GLY A 275 -16.86 -6.29 21.58
N ALA A 276 -15.89 -6.87 22.30
CA ALA A 276 -14.54 -6.29 22.36
C ALA A 276 -13.63 -6.66 21.18
N ARG A 277 -13.92 -7.72 20.43
CA ARG A 277 -13.06 -8.24 19.35
C ARG A 277 -13.86 -8.45 18.08
N VAL A 278 -13.29 -8.14 16.91
CA VAL A 278 -13.96 -8.35 15.62
C VAL A 278 -13.05 -9.16 14.69
N HIS A 279 -13.50 -10.33 14.25
CA HIS A 279 -12.72 -11.30 13.49
C HIS A 279 -13.27 -11.50 12.07
N PHE A 280 -12.60 -10.90 11.09
CA PHE A 280 -13.04 -10.91 9.69
C PHE A 280 -12.46 -12.05 8.84
N GLY A 281 -11.41 -12.75 9.29
CA GLY A 281 -10.78 -13.83 8.54
C GLY A 281 -9.36 -14.18 8.99
N HIS A 282 -8.72 -15.10 8.27
CA HIS A 282 -7.55 -15.86 8.77
C HIS A 282 -6.18 -15.42 8.20
N THR A 283 -6.03 -14.20 7.69
CA THR A 283 -4.71 -13.69 7.25
C THR A 283 -3.97 -13.04 8.42
N ALA A 284 -2.73 -13.47 8.67
CA ALA A 284 -1.93 -12.98 9.80
C ALA A 284 -1.08 -11.74 9.46
N THR A 285 -0.72 -10.99 10.51
CA THR A 285 0.31 -9.95 10.50
C THR A 285 1.56 -10.40 11.25
N HIS A 286 2.52 -9.50 11.47
CA HIS A 286 3.68 -9.75 12.32
C HIS A 286 3.41 -9.60 13.84
N PHE A 287 2.18 -9.24 14.23
CA PHE A 287 1.72 -9.14 15.62
C PHE A 287 0.61 -10.18 15.89
N ASP A 288 0.15 -10.29 17.14
CA ASP A 288 -0.79 -11.33 17.54
C ASP A 288 -2.25 -11.07 17.10
N GLU A 289 -3.02 -12.15 17.04
CA GLU A 289 -4.41 -12.17 16.59
C GLU A 289 -5.33 -11.29 17.44
N VAL A 290 -5.08 -11.11 18.74
CA VAL A 290 -5.92 -10.25 19.59
C VAL A 290 -5.72 -8.78 19.25
N ALA A 291 -4.49 -8.37 18.91
CA ALA A 291 -4.24 -7.03 18.37
C ALA A 291 -4.87 -6.83 16.98
N ALA A 292 -4.88 -7.86 16.12
CA ALA A 292 -5.57 -7.81 14.83
C ALA A 292 -7.09 -7.65 14.97
N GLN A 293 -7.71 -8.37 15.91
CA GLN A 293 -9.14 -8.26 16.20
C GLN A 293 -9.52 -6.95 16.91
N LEU A 294 -8.57 -6.35 17.66
CA LEU A 294 -8.73 -5.00 18.19
C LEU A 294 -8.78 -3.95 17.07
N GLU A 295 -8.03 -4.09 15.97
CA GLU A 295 -8.15 -3.17 14.81
C GLU A 295 -9.60 -3.08 14.30
N GLY A 296 -10.29 -4.23 14.25
CA GLY A 296 -11.69 -4.32 13.82
C GLY A 296 -12.68 -3.73 14.82
N PHE A 297 -12.32 -3.65 16.11
CA PHE A 297 -13.10 -2.93 17.12
C PHE A 297 -12.84 -1.42 17.06
N SER A 298 -11.57 -1.00 17.05
CA SER A 298 -11.10 0.37 17.23
C SER A 298 -11.28 1.25 15.99
N ARG A 299 -10.94 0.76 14.79
CA ARG A 299 -10.85 1.61 13.60
C ARG A 299 -12.21 2.10 13.09
N PRO A 300 -13.32 1.33 13.19
CA PRO A 300 -14.67 1.86 12.98
C PRO A 300 -15.07 3.01 13.91
N ILE A 301 -14.48 3.09 15.13
CA ILE A 301 -14.84 4.09 16.13
C ILE A 301 -14.58 5.52 15.63
N TRP A 302 -13.61 5.73 14.74
CA TRP A 302 -13.37 7.05 14.13
C TRP A 302 -14.63 7.63 13.49
N GLY A 303 -15.42 6.82 12.79
CA GLY A 303 -16.68 7.27 12.21
C GLY A 303 -17.85 7.23 13.21
N LEU A 304 -17.90 6.23 14.10
CA LEU A 304 -18.99 6.08 15.08
C LEU A 304 -19.00 7.25 16.09
N ALA A 305 -17.84 7.58 16.65
CA ALA A 305 -17.70 8.71 17.56
C ALA A 305 -18.06 10.03 16.86
N SER A 306 -17.68 10.21 15.60
CA SER A 306 -18.09 11.40 14.83
C SER A 306 -19.60 11.43 14.55
N LEU A 307 -20.23 10.31 14.18
CA LEU A 307 -21.68 10.22 13.97
C LEU A 307 -22.44 10.62 15.25
N LEU A 308 -22.01 10.08 16.40
CA LEU A 308 -22.57 10.38 17.72
C LEU A 308 -22.36 11.84 18.12
N ALA A 309 -21.13 12.36 17.99
CA ALA A 309 -20.78 13.77 18.26
C ALA A 309 -21.57 14.76 17.39
N GLY A 310 -22.00 14.33 16.20
CA GLY A 310 -22.88 15.10 15.32
C GLY A 310 -24.36 15.09 15.70
N GLY A 311 -24.73 14.50 16.84
CA GLY A 311 -26.11 14.40 17.32
C GLY A 311 -26.97 13.35 16.60
N GLN A 312 -26.36 12.39 15.89
CA GLN A 312 -27.05 11.23 15.34
C GLN A 312 -26.90 10.03 16.27
N SER A 313 -27.81 9.05 16.17
CA SER A 313 -27.74 7.81 16.94
C SER A 313 -27.52 6.60 16.04
N TYR A 314 -26.92 5.55 16.61
CA TYR A 314 -26.77 4.25 15.97
C TYR A 314 -27.17 3.15 16.97
N PRO A 315 -28.19 2.31 16.68
CA PRO A 315 -28.65 1.28 17.62
C PRO A 315 -27.54 0.31 18.08
N GLY A 316 -26.59 -0.04 17.19
CA GLY A 316 -25.47 -0.92 17.52
C GLY A 316 -24.40 -0.33 18.45
N THR A 317 -24.50 0.94 18.87
CA THR A 317 -23.52 1.62 19.75
C THR A 317 -23.26 0.84 21.05
N GLU A 318 -24.28 0.14 21.57
CA GLU A 318 -24.17 -0.68 22.78
C GLU A 318 -23.06 -1.76 22.67
N ARG A 319 -22.80 -2.31 21.47
CA ARG A 319 -21.69 -3.26 21.25
C ARG A 319 -20.33 -2.65 21.60
N TRP A 320 -20.12 -1.37 21.31
CA TRP A 320 -18.87 -0.68 21.64
C TRP A 320 -18.77 -0.37 23.14
N VAL A 321 -19.87 -0.01 23.80
CA VAL A 321 -19.90 0.19 25.26
C VAL A 321 -19.57 -1.11 26.00
N ARG A 322 -20.21 -2.23 25.63
CA ARG A 322 -19.87 -3.56 26.19
C ARG A 322 -18.43 -3.97 25.85
N GLY A 323 -18.00 -3.69 24.62
CA GLY A 323 -16.65 -4.02 24.15
C GLY A 323 -15.54 -3.26 24.89
N PHE A 324 -15.76 -1.99 25.27
CA PHE A 324 -14.84 -1.26 26.14
C PHE A 324 -14.72 -1.90 27.52
N ALA A 325 -15.84 -2.26 28.15
CA ALA A 325 -15.86 -2.91 29.46
C ALA A 325 -15.22 -4.31 29.43
N SER A 326 -15.49 -5.10 28.39
CA SER A 326 -14.98 -6.46 28.26
C SER A 326 -13.51 -6.50 27.83
N GLY A 327 -13.13 -5.69 26.84
CA GLY A 327 -11.79 -5.65 26.27
C GLY A 327 -10.71 -5.10 27.20
N THR A 328 -11.09 -4.31 28.20
CA THR A 328 -10.16 -3.76 29.20
C THR A 328 -10.17 -4.51 30.54
N ASN A 329 -11.14 -5.41 30.79
CA ASN A 329 -11.18 -6.22 31.99
C ASN A 329 -10.06 -7.30 31.97
N PRO A 330 -9.03 -7.22 32.84
CA PRO A 330 -7.88 -8.14 32.81
C PRO A 330 -8.21 -9.58 33.23
N ARG A 331 -9.45 -9.86 33.67
CA ARG A 331 -9.95 -11.19 34.04
C ARG A 331 -10.96 -11.76 33.04
N GLY A 332 -11.31 -11.02 31.98
CA GLY A 332 -12.30 -11.42 30.98
C GLY A 332 -11.68 -12.15 29.79
N ASP A 333 -12.42 -13.08 29.18
CA ASP A 333 -11.96 -13.88 28.04
C ASP A 333 -11.64 -13.03 26.79
N GLU A 334 -12.30 -11.88 26.64
CA GLU A 334 -12.11 -10.96 25.52
C GLU A 334 -11.02 -9.90 25.76
N PHE A 335 -10.35 -9.90 26.92
CA PHE A 335 -9.31 -8.92 27.28
C PHE A 335 -8.30 -8.72 26.14
N TRP A 336 -8.01 -7.48 25.77
CA TRP A 336 -7.10 -7.18 24.66
C TRP A 336 -5.66 -7.56 24.97
N GLY A 337 -5.29 -7.67 26.25
CA GLY A 337 -3.92 -7.88 26.69
C GLY A 337 -3.21 -6.57 27.04
N ASN A 338 -2.20 -6.65 27.90
CA ASN A 338 -1.41 -5.51 28.32
C ASN A 338 -0.45 -5.05 27.22
N MET A 339 -0.34 -3.74 27.02
CA MET A 339 0.63 -3.14 26.09
C MET A 339 2.07 -3.35 26.55
N ARG A 340 2.94 -3.58 25.57
CA ARG A 340 4.40 -3.67 25.71
C ARG A 340 5.06 -2.54 24.91
N ASP A 341 6.36 -2.35 25.06
CA ASP A 341 7.11 -1.42 24.21
C ASP A 341 6.91 -1.75 22.73
N LYS A 342 6.54 -0.74 21.93
CA LYS A 342 6.29 -0.86 20.48
C LYS A 342 5.21 -1.90 20.09
N ASP A 343 4.16 -2.07 20.93
CA ASP A 343 3.05 -3.00 20.69
C ASP A 343 1.96 -2.41 19.76
N GLN A 344 1.40 -3.21 18.85
CA GLN A 344 0.33 -2.77 17.93
C GLN A 344 -0.89 -2.20 18.65
N ARG A 345 -1.23 -2.66 19.85
CA ARG A 345 -2.35 -2.13 20.65
C ARG A 345 -2.26 -0.62 20.89
N MET A 346 -1.04 -0.08 20.96
CA MET A 346 -0.78 1.35 21.13
C MET A 346 -1.33 2.18 19.96
N VAL A 347 -1.38 1.61 18.76
CA VAL A 347 -1.92 2.26 17.56
C VAL A 347 -3.43 2.49 17.70
N GLU A 348 -4.12 1.49 18.23
CA GLU A 348 -5.57 1.46 18.36
C GLU A 348 -6.09 2.40 19.46
N CYS A 349 -5.25 2.70 20.46
CA CYS A 349 -5.50 3.68 21.52
C CYS A 349 -5.87 5.07 20.99
N SER A 350 -5.45 5.41 19.76
CA SER A 350 -5.77 6.70 19.13
C SER A 350 -7.26 6.89 18.82
N ALA A 351 -7.92 5.86 18.32
CA ALA A 351 -9.35 5.87 18.02
C ALA A 351 -10.19 5.95 19.30
N ILE A 352 -9.74 5.23 20.33
CA ILE A 352 -10.33 5.20 21.66
C ILE A 352 -10.21 6.57 22.34
N GLY A 353 -9.00 7.15 22.35
CA GLY A 353 -8.77 8.48 22.90
C GLY A 353 -9.60 9.57 22.20
N TYR A 354 -9.71 9.50 20.86
CA TYR A 354 -10.61 10.36 20.10
C TYR A 354 -12.09 10.19 20.53
N SER A 355 -12.56 8.96 20.68
CA SER A 355 -13.96 8.70 21.02
C SER A 355 -14.35 9.17 22.40
N LEU A 356 -13.46 9.03 23.38
CA LEU A 356 -13.63 9.60 24.71
C LEU A 356 -13.68 11.14 24.69
N ALA A 357 -12.93 11.77 23.78
CA ALA A 357 -12.87 13.22 23.68
C ALA A 357 -14.10 13.85 22.97
N VAL A 358 -14.72 13.17 22.00
CA VAL A 358 -15.82 13.75 21.19
C VAL A 358 -17.20 13.14 21.42
N ALA A 359 -17.29 11.90 21.93
CA ALA A 359 -18.54 11.14 22.08
C ALA A 359 -18.71 10.58 23.51
N ARG A 360 -18.18 11.32 24.50
CA ARG A 360 -18.16 10.96 25.92
C ARG A 360 -19.53 10.47 26.44
N GLU A 361 -20.59 11.23 26.19
CA GLU A 361 -21.95 10.96 26.68
C GLU A 361 -22.52 9.62 26.20
N HIS A 362 -22.02 9.11 25.07
CA HIS A 362 -22.51 7.88 24.44
C HIS A 362 -21.59 6.67 24.65
N LEU A 363 -20.28 6.87 24.84
CA LEU A 363 -19.29 5.80 24.88
C LEU A 363 -18.54 5.68 26.22
N TRP A 364 -18.50 6.73 27.03
CA TRP A 364 -17.82 6.77 28.32
C TRP A 364 -18.78 6.82 29.49
N ASP A 365 -19.69 7.80 29.53
CA ASP A 365 -20.57 8.00 30.68
C ASP A 365 -21.46 6.76 30.99
N PRO A 366 -21.94 5.96 29.99
CA PRO A 366 -22.68 4.71 30.22
C PRO A 366 -21.86 3.54 30.82
N LEU A 367 -20.53 3.63 30.89
CA LEU A 367 -19.70 2.58 31.49
C LEU A 367 -19.88 2.56 33.03
N SER A 368 -19.81 1.38 33.65
CA SER A 368 -19.73 1.28 35.11
C SER A 368 -18.41 1.85 35.64
N ASP A 369 -18.35 2.21 36.92
CA ASP A 369 -17.12 2.76 37.53
C ASP A 369 -15.94 1.77 37.48
N GLU A 370 -16.22 0.45 37.52
CA GLU A 370 -15.23 -0.60 37.30
C GLU A 370 -14.73 -0.59 35.84
N ALA A 371 -15.62 -0.52 34.85
CA ALA A 371 -15.25 -0.47 33.44
C ALA A 371 -14.49 0.83 33.08
N LYS A 372 -14.88 1.97 33.66
CA LYS A 372 -14.15 3.23 33.59
C LYS A 372 -12.74 3.07 34.14
N SER A 373 -12.61 2.51 35.35
CA SER A 373 -11.31 2.26 35.99
C SER A 373 -10.40 1.35 35.17
N HIS A 374 -10.94 0.27 34.60
CA HIS A 374 -10.19 -0.63 33.71
C HIS A 374 -9.74 0.05 32.41
N LEU A 375 -10.61 0.86 31.79
CA LEU A 375 -10.28 1.60 30.57
C LEU A 375 -9.24 2.69 30.82
N GLU A 376 -9.30 3.41 31.94
CA GLU A 376 -8.25 4.35 32.35
C GLU A 376 -6.90 3.66 32.56
N GLU A 377 -6.89 2.53 33.26
CA GLU A 377 -5.68 1.76 33.52
C GLU A 377 -5.04 1.25 32.22
N TRP A 378 -5.86 0.64 31.36
CA TRP A 378 -5.38 0.07 30.10
C TRP A 378 -4.88 1.17 29.14
N LEU A 379 -5.66 2.24 28.95
CA LEU A 379 -5.31 3.34 28.03
C LEU A 379 -4.13 4.17 28.55
N GLY A 380 -4.07 4.42 29.87
CA GLY A 380 -2.94 5.11 30.52
C GLY A 380 -1.66 4.27 30.60
N GLY A 381 -1.76 2.95 30.51
CA GLY A 381 -0.65 1.99 30.57
C GLY A 381 0.39 2.10 29.44
N MET A 382 0.20 3.00 28.47
CA MET A 382 1.18 3.34 27.43
C MET A 382 2.11 4.53 27.78
N ASN A 383 1.86 5.24 28.89
CA ASN A 383 2.56 6.50 29.22
C ASN A 383 4.04 6.33 29.63
N ASP A 384 4.39 5.15 30.15
CA ASP A 384 5.76 4.76 30.53
C ASP A 384 6.50 3.97 29.44
N LYS A 385 5.81 3.57 28.36
CA LYS A 385 6.33 2.66 27.33
C LYS A 385 7.13 3.34 26.22
N GLU A 386 8.04 2.61 25.61
CA GLU A 386 8.74 3.05 24.40
C GLU A 386 7.83 2.99 23.18
N MET A 387 7.80 4.09 22.41
CA MET A 387 7.10 4.19 21.13
C MET A 387 8.13 4.30 20.00
N PRO A 388 7.84 3.79 18.78
CA PRO A 388 8.62 4.12 17.60
C PRO A 388 8.72 5.63 17.39
N ASN A 389 9.89 6.10 16.95
CA ASN A 389 10.19 7.51 16.69
C ASN A 389 9.57 7.97 15.35
N THR A 390 8.24 7.93 15.27
CA THR A 390 7.43 8.14 14.06
C THR A 390 6.07 8.76 14.45
N ASN A 391 5.10 8.77 13.54
CA ASN A 391 3.69 9.07 13.80
C ASN A 391 3.11 8.35 15.03
N TRP A 392 3.70 7.25 15.52
CA TRP A 392 3.19 6.50 16.66
C TRP A 392 2.97 7.37 17.91
N LEU A 393 3.79 8.40 18.10
CA LEU A 393 3.62 9.37 19.19
C LEU A 393 2.22 10.03 19.20
N TRP A 394 1.60 10.24 18.03
CA TRP A 394 0.22 10.74 17.95
C TRP A 394 -0.78 9.82 18.63
N PHE A 395 -0.54 8.50 18.64
CA PHE A 395 -1.49 7.57 19.26
C PHE A 395 -1.52 7.73 20.79
N ARG A 396 -0.36 7.99 21.40
CA ARG A 396 -0.26 8.34 22.82
C ARG A 396 -0.76 9.75 23.14
N VAL A 397 -0.58 10.71 22.22
CA VAL A 397 -1.19 12.04 22.34
C VAL A 397 -2.72 11.93 22.38
N PHE A 398 -3.34 11.19 21.46
CA PHE A 398 -4.79 11.02 21.44
C PHE A 398 -5.33 10.23 22.64
N ALA A 399 -4.62 9.20 23.10
CA ALA A 399 -4.96 8.50 24.34
C ALA A 399 -5.02 9.45 25.55
N ASN A 400 -3.98 10.28 25.74
CA ASN A 400 -3.96 11.27 26.82
C ASN A 400 -4.99 12.39 26.64
N LEU A 401 -5.27 12.81 25.40
CA LEU A 401 -6.31 13.77 25.12
C LEU A 401 -7.70 13.25 25.54
N GLY A 402 -8.01 11.98 25.25
CA GLY A 402 -9.21 11.31 25.73
C GLY A 402 -9.27 11.22 27.25
N LEU A 403 -8.19 10.74 27.89
CA LEU A 403 -8.07 10.67 29.36
C LEU A 403 -8.27 12.04 30.02
N SER A 404 -7.75 13.11 29.42
CA SER A 404 -7.92 14.49 29.91
C SER A 404 -9.38 14.94 29.84
N LYS A 405 -10.08 14.70 28.72
CA LYS A 405 -11.48 15.14 28.53
C LYS A 405 -12.50 14.37 29.40
N VAL A 406 -12.15 13.16 29.86
CA VAL A 406 -12.96 12.41 30.86
C VAL A 406 -12.54 12.67 32.31
N GLY A 407 -11.48 13.44 32.56
CA GLY A 407 -11.00 13.75 33.92
C GLY A 407 -10.25 12.61 34.62
N SER A 408 -9.67 11.68 33.84
CA SER A 408 -8.97 10.50 34.37
C SER A 408 -7.72 10.86 35.17
N LYS A 409 -7.47 10.10 36.25
CA LYS A 409 -6.23 10.18 37.04
C LYS A 409 -5.00 9.60 36.32
N ARG A 410 -5.20 8.93 35.17
CA ARG A 410 -4.15 8.34 34.34
C ARG A 410 -3.66 9.25 33.21
N PHE A 411 -4.26 10.43 33.04
CA PHE A 411 -3.77 11.47 32.13
C PHE A 411 -2.35 11.94 32.52
N ASP A 412 -1.41 11.89 31.58
CA ASP A 412 -0.06 12.44 31.72
C ASP A 412 0.17 13.58 30.72
N GLY A 413 -0.19 14.79 31.14
CA GLY A 413 0.05 16.01 30.36
C GLY A 413 1.53 16.31 30.12
N LYS A 414 2.47 15.82 30.96
CA LYS A 414 3.91 15.99 30.72
C LYS A 414 4.39 15.09 29.61
N ARG A 415 3.96 13.82 29.59
CA ARG A 415 4.22 12.88 28.49
C ARG A 415 3.61 13.39 27.19
N MET A 416 2.34 13.78 27.20
CA MET A 416 1.66 14.30 26.02
C MET A 416 2.37 15.53 25.45
N LYS A 417 2.81 16.46 26.29
CA LYS A 417 3.59 17.63 25.84
C LYS A 417 4.93 17.21 25.23
N ALA A 418 5.67 16.30 25.86
CA ALA A 418 6.96 15.84 25.34
C ALA A 418 6.83 15.16 23.97
N ASP A 419 5.76 14.38 23.76
CA ASP A 419 5.46 13.77 22.46
C ASP A 419 5.11 14.84 21.41
N LEU A 420 4.29 15.85 21.76
CA LEU A 420 3.93 16.97 20.86
C LEU A 420 5.13 17.83 20.48
N ASP A 421 5.96 18.22 21.45
CA ASP A 421 7.19 19.00 21.22
C ASP A 421 8.15 18.25 20.28
N HIS A 422 8.21 16.91 20.38
CA HIS A 422 9.02 16.09 19.48
C HIS A 422 8.39 15.91 18.10
N LEU A 423 7.07 15.70 18.03
CA LEU A 423 6.31 15.65 16.77
C LEU A 423 6.41 16.95 15.96
N ASP A 424 6.53 18.11 16.62
CA ASP A 424 6.78 19.38 15.94
C ASP A 424 8.11 19.40 15.16
N THR A 425 9.12 18.61 15.57
CA THR A 425 10.38 18.46 14.83
C THR A 425 10.25 17.68 13.51
N PHE A 426 9.09 17.07 13.25
CA PHE A 426 8.81 16.35 12.01
C PHE A 426 8.22 17.27 10.93
N TYR A 427 7.90 18.52 11.25
CA TYR A 427 7.48 19.50 10.26
C TYR A 427 8.66 19.93 9.37
N ILE A 428 8.47 19.92 8.05
CA ILE A 428 9.53 20.23 7.07
C ILE A 428 9.22 21.45 6.19
N GLY A 429 8.20 22.24 6.56
CA GLY A 429 7.78 23.44 5.84
C GLY A 429 6.64 23.20 4.85
N GLU A 430 6.05 24.30 4.35
CA GLU A 430 4.99 24.31 3.31
C GLU A 430 3.76 23.43 3.65
N GLY A 431 3.52 23.16 4.93
CA GLY A 431 2.42 22.29 5.39
C GLY A 431 2.78 20.81 5.48
N TRP A 432 3.92 20.37 4.94
CA TRP A 432 4.33 18.96 4.93
C TRP A 432 5.06 18.53 6.21
N SER A 433 4.81 17.30 6.65
CA SER A 433 5.49 16.66 7.80
C SER A 433 5.96 15.25 7.42
N ARG A 434 7.20 14.90 7.77
CA ARG A 434 7.78 13.56 7.56
C ARG A 434 7.30 12.57 8.63
N ASP A 435 7.29 11.28 8.32
CA ASP A 435 6.98 10.22 9.29
C ASP A 435 8.20 9.78 10.13
N GLY A 436 8.84 10.72 10.83
CA GLY A 436 9.98 10.43 11.70
C GLY A 436 11.07 11.51 11.74
N PRO A 437 12.25 11.18 12.29
CA PRO A 437 13.36 12.13 12.45
C PRO A 437 13.98 12.56 11.12
N GLU A 438 14.98 13.45 11.20
CA GLU A 438 15.74 13.91 10.04
C GLU A 438 16.34 12.76 9.22
N GLY A 439 16.31 12.93 7.88
CA GLY A 439 16.63 11.87 6.91
C GLY A 439 15.43 11.04 6.44
N VAL A 440 14.30 11.02 7.17
CA VAL A 440 13.06 10.39 6.68
C VAL A 440 12.38 11.28 5.63
N VAL A 441 12.18 10.73 4.44
CA VAL A 441 11.58 11.41 3.26
C VAL A 441 10.32 10.69 2.76
N GLN A 442 9.57 10.06 3.66
CA GLN A 442 8.26 9.46 3.37
C GLN A 442 7.16 10.51 3.52
N LEU A 443 6.56 10.92 2.41
CA LEU A 443 5.46 11.89 2.35
C LEU A 443 4.21 11.31 1.65
N ASP A 444 3.95 10.02 1.87
CA ASP A 444 2.80 9.26 1.37
C ASP A 444 1.46 9.66 2.03
N TYR A 445 0.33 9.08 1.61
CA TYR A 445 -0.98 9.37 2.22
C TYR A 445 -1.09 8.98 3.70
N TYR A 446 -0.23 8.10 4.20
CA TYR A 446 -0.21 7.76 5.62
C TYR A 446 0.21 8.97 6.43
N SER A 447 1.38 9.56 6.16
CA SER A 447 1.76 10.84 6.79
C SER A 447 0.82 11.97 6.39
N SER A 448 0.55 12.10 5.09
CA SER A 448 0.07 13.32 4.48
C SER A 448 -1.46 13.41 4.38
N SER A 449 -2.21 12.35 4.68
CA SER A 449 -3.67 12.44 4.80
C SER A 449 -4.15 11.88 6.13
N PHE A 450 -4.06 10.57 6.34
CA PHE A 450 -4.85 9.89 7.36
C PHE A 450 -4.16 9.57 8.70
N ALA A 451 -2.86 9.82 8.85
CA ALA A 451 -2.20 9.83 10.16
C ALA A 451 -1.88 11.26 10.63
N ILE A 452 -0.79 11.88 10.17
CA ILE A 452 -0.26 13.11 10.80
C ILE A 452 -1.15 14.32 10.55
N GLN A 453 -1.60 14.57 9.31
CA GLN A 453 -2.47 15.73 9.03
C GLN A 453 -3.82 15.64 9.75
N VAL A 454 -4.52 14.50 9.65
CA VAL A 454 -5.77 14.27 10.41
C VAL A 454 -5.54 14.43 11.92
N ALA A 455 -4.43 13.92 12.48
CA ALA A 455 -4.12 14.05 13.90
C ALA A 455 -3.88 15.52 14.31
N GLN A 456 -3.11 16.29 13.53
CA GLN A 456 -2.90 17.73 13.75
C GLN A 456 -4.23 18.50 13.69
N LEU A 457 -5.07 18.23 12.68
CA LEU A 457 -6.36 18.90 12.50
C LEU A 457 -7.35 18.59 13.65
N LEU A 458 -7.50 17.31 14.01
CA LEU A 458 -8.39 16.92 15.11
C LEU A 458 -7.88 17.44 16.47
N TYR A 459 -6.57 17.40 16.71
CA TYR A 459 -5.97 18.03 17.89
C TYR A 459 -6.30 19.53 17.92
N SER A 460 -6.17 20.23 16.78
CA SER A 460 -6.43 21.66 16.66
C SER A 460 -7.89 22.07 16.98
N LYS A 461 -8.83 21.12 16.90
CA LYS A 461 -10.24 21.30 17.27
C LYS A 461 -10.51 20.95 18.73
N ILE A 462 -9.96 19.82 19.20
CA ILE A 462 -10.27 19.26 20.53
C ILE A 462 -9.51 19.99 21.65
N ALA A 463 -8.28 20.43 21.39
CA ALA A 463 -7.40 21.10 22.36
C ALA A 463 -7.31 22.63 22.15
N GLN A 464 -8.28 23.22 21.42
CA GLN A 464 -8.22 24.62 20.98
C GLN A 464 -8.20 25.65 22.14
N GLU A 465 -8.71 25.28 23.31
CA GLU A 465 -8.75 26.11 24.51
C GLU A 465 -7.49 25.89 25.36
N GLU A 466 -6.96 24.67 25.42
CA GLU A 466 -5.81 24.29 26.24
C GLU A 466 -4.44 24.55 25.59
N ASP A 467 -4.33 24.45 24.27
CA ASP A 467 -3.09 24.74 23.50
C ASP A 467 -3.38 25.58 22.23
N PRO A 468 -3.94 26.81 22.38
CA PRO A 468 -4.40 27.63 21.25
C PRO A 468 -3.29 27.96 20.25
N VAL A 469 -2.04 28.12 20.71
CA VAL A 469 -0.89 28.49 19.86
C VAL A 469 -0.52 27.35 18.92
N ARG A 470 -0.37 26.12 19.43
CA ARG A 470 -0.08 24.95 18.59
C ARG A 470 -1.27 24.61 17.69
N CYS A 471 -2.50 24.76 18.19
CA CYS A 471 -3.71 24.53 17.41
C CYS A 471 -3.78 25.47 16.18
N GLU A 472 -3.45 26.76 16.32
CA GLU A 472 -3.41 27.68 15.18
C GLU A 472 -2.25 27.39 14.22
N GLU A 473 -1.09 26.99 14.73
CA GLU A 473 0.02 26.54 13.87
C GLU A 473 -0.36 25.28 13.06
N PHE A 474 -1.04 24.30 13.65
CA PHE A 474 -1.55 23.13 12.92
C PHE A 474 -2.57 23.53 11.84
N ARG A 475 -3.48 24.47 12.10
CA ARG A 475 -4.35 25.04 11.06
C ARG A 475 -3.53 25.75 9.97
N ASN A 476 -2.50 26.51 10.32
CA ASN A 476 -1.61 27.16 9.34
C ASN A 476 -0.81 26.17 8.47
N ARG A 477 -0.39 25.02 9.02
CA ARG A 477 0.21 23.92 8.25
C ARG A 477 -0.81 23.35 7.27
N ALA A 478 -2.03 23.08 7.72
CA ALA A 478 -3.11 22.58 6.87
C ALA A 478 -3.53 23.56 5.76
N ARG A 479 -3.57 24.88 6.03
CA ARG A 479 -3.85 25.91 5.00
C ARG A 479 -2.88 25.83 3.83
N LYS A 480 -1.59 25.63 4.12
CA LYS A 480 -0.52 25.47 3.10
C LYS A 480 -0.63 24.13 2.40
N PHE A 481 -0.83 23.05 3.17
CA PHE A 481 -0.90 21.70 2.65
C PHE A 481 -2.09 21.48 1.70
N ALA A 482 -3.26 22.05 1.98
CA ALA A 482 -4.45 21.92 1.12
C ALA A 482 -4.18 22.34 -0.34
N LEU A 483 -3.41 23.42 -0.55
CA LEU A 483 -3.04 23.96 -1.86
C LEU A 483 -2.16 23.02 -2.70
N ASP A 484 -1.42 22.11 -2.06
CA ASP A 484 -0.64 21.07 -2.72
C ASP A 484 -1.44 19.75 -2.83
N PHE A 485 -2.21 19.41 -1.80
CA PHE A 485 -2.90 18.13 -1.69
C PHE A 485 -4.09 17.99 -2.66
N VAL A 486 -4.67 19.11 -3.11
CA VAL A 486 -5.72 19.09 -4.14
C VAL A 486 -5.30 18.33 -5.41
N TYR A 487 -4.03 18.43 -5.81
CA TYR A 487 -3.49 17.80 -7.02
C TYR A 487 -3.28 16.27 -6.91
N TYR A 488 -3.57 15.67 -5.76
CA TYR A 488 -3.53 14.20 -5.58
C TYR A 488 -4.86 13.51 -5.95
N PHE A 489 -5.89 14.27 -6.32
CA PHE A 489 -7.20 13.78 -6.72
C PHE A 489 -7.56 14.26 -8.12
N ASP A 490 -8.34 13.46 -8.83
CA ASP A 490 -8.89 13.84 -10.14
C ASP A 490 -10.39 14.22 -10.05
N PRO A 491 -10.99 14.71 -11.15
CA PRO A 491 -12.39 15.12 -11.18
C PRO A 491 -13.39 14.00 -10.85
N GLU A 492 -13.02 12.75 -11.09
CA GLU A 492 -13.83 11.58 -10.78
C GLU A 492 -13.77 11.19 -9.29
N GLY A 493 -12.82 11.75 -8.54
CA GLY A 493 -12.56 11.44 -7.13
C GLY A 493 -11.56 10.32 -6.89
N ARG A 494 -10.88 9.82 -7.94
CA ARG A 494 -9.78 8.86 -7.79
C ARG A 494 -8.60 9.60 -7.17
N ALA A 495 -7.97 8.96 -6.18
CA ALA A 495 -6.72 9.43 -5.61
C ALA A 495 -5.56 8.77 -6.37
N ILE A 496 -4.49 9.50 -6.64
CA ILE A 496 -3.27 8.93 -7.24
C ILE A 496 -2.66 7.92 -6.27
N PRO A 497 -2.61 6.61 -6.55
CA PRO A 497 -2.07 5.64 -5.60
C PRO A 497 -0.55 5.78 -5.50
N PHE A 498 -0.06 6.18 -4.32
CA PHE A 498 1.34 6.46 -4.07
C PHE A 498 1.74 6.11 -2.62
N GLY A 499 2.84 5.37 -2.45
CA GLY A 499 3.36 4.96 -1.13
C GLY A 499 2.71 3.71 -0.53
N ARG A 500 2.81 3.55 0.79
CA ARG A 500 2.30 2.41 1.58
C ARG A 500 0.84 2.60 2.03
N SER A 501 0.25 1.55 2.61
CA SER A 501 -1.05 1.60 3.31
C SER A 501 -2.25 1.98 2.45
N LEU A 502 -2.18 1.75 1.13
CA LEU A 502 -3.23 2.11 0.18
C LEU A 502 -4.52 1.29 0.37
N THR A 503 -4.46 0.15 1.06
CA THR A 503 -5.63 -0.68 1.41
C THR A 503 -6.66 0.03 2.32
N TYR A 504 -6.36 1.25 2.79
CA TYR A 504 -7.26 2.07 3.61
C TYR A 504 -8.20 2.95 2.75
N ARG A 505 -8.05 2.95 1.42
CA ARG A 505 -9.06 3.43 0.45
C ARG A 505 -9.58 4.85 0.74
N CYS A 506 -10.81 4.97 1.24
CA CYS A 506 -11.46 6.25 1.55
C CYS A 506 -10.62 7.12 2.50
N ALA A 507 -9.76 6.51 3.33
CA ALA A 507 -8.83 7.23 4.19
C ALA A 507 -7.98 8.25 3.40
N MET A 508 -7.70 8.01 2.12
CA MET A 508 -6.99 8.96 1.25
C MET A 508 -7.61 10.36 1.27
N SER A 509 -8.94 10.50 1.30
CA SER A 509 -9.60 11.81 1.38
C SER A 509 -9.77 12.35 2.80
N ALA A 510 -9.49 11.58 3.86
CA ALA A 510 -9.82 11.91 5.25
C ALA A 510 -9.26 13.25 5.75
N PHE A 511 -8.19 13.77 5.15
CA PHE A 511 -7.75 15.15 5.32
C PHE A 511 -8.91 16.16 5.14
N TRP A 512 -9.67 16.08 4.05
CA TRP A 512 -10.75 17.03 3.75
C TRP A 512 -11.88 16.96 4.79
N SER A 513 -12.22 15.76 5.24
CA SER A 513 -13.14 15.52 6.35
C SER A 513 -12.65 16.15 7.67
N ALA A 514 -11.40 15.94 8.07
CA ALA A 514 -10.84 16.55 9.28
C ALA A 514 -10.62 18.07 9.14
N PHE A 515 -10.34 18.55 7.92
CA PHE A 515 -10.19 19.96 7.59
C PHE A 515 -11.52 20.69 7.79
N ALA A 516 -12.62 20.13 7.31
CA ALA A 516 -13.95 20.67 7.55
C ALA A 516 -14.32 20.76 9.03
N VAL A 517 -13.85 19.82 9.86
CA VAL A 517 -14.04 19.82 11.32
C VAL A 517 -13.16 20.86 12.03
N ALA A 518 -11.89 20.97 11.65
CA ALA A 518 -10.94 21.90 12.26
C ALA A 518 -11.19 23.38 11.92
N PHE A 519 -11.77 23.65 10.74
CA PHE A 519 -12.16 25.00 10.29
C PHE A 519 -13.63 25.32 10.60
N SER A 520 -14.31 24.47 11.37
CA SER A 520 -15.64 24.77 11.90
C SER A 520 -15.52 25.78 13.04
N SER A 521 -16.14 26.96 12.88
CA SER A 521 -16.17 28.01 13.91
C SER A 521 -16.72 27.53 15.25
N THR A 522 -16.31 28.21 16.32
CA THR A 522 -16.78 27.96 17.70
C THR A 522 -17.05 29.27 18.42
N SER A 523 -17.66 29.21 19.60
CA SER A 523 -17.86 30.40 20.46
C SER A 523 -16.54 31.12 20.80
N SER A 524 -15.44 30.38 20.97
CA SER A 524 -14.11 30.92 21.25
C SER A 524 -13.31 31.31 19.99
N LEU A 525 -13.70 30.82 18.81
CA LEU A 525 -13.08 31.11 17.51
C LEU A 525 -14.18 31.27 16.44
N PRO A 526 -14.90 32.40 16.42
CA PRO A 526 -16.00 32.62 15.47
C PRO A 526 -15.50 32.83 14.04
N ASP A 527 -14.38 33.54 13.87
CA ASP A 527 -13.87 34.03 12.58
C ASP A 527 -12.94 33.05 11.84
N LEU A 528 -13.14 31.73 12.02
CA LEU A 528 -12.37 30.72 11.29
C LEU A 528 -12.80 30.65 9.83
N THR A 529 -11.93 31.08 8.93
CA THR A 529 -12.13 31.02 7.47
C THR A 529 -11.25 29.96 6.81
N LEU A 530 -11.78 29.37 5.73
CA LEU A 530 -11.01 28.55 4.82
C LEU A 530 -9.94 29.42 4.11
N PRO A 531 -8.77 28.85 3.75
CA PRO A 531 -7.80 29.55 2.94
C PRO A 531 -8.32 29.73 1.50
N GLU A 532 -8.10 30.89 0.91
CA GLU A 532 -8.34 31.10 -0.52
C GLU A 532 -7.53 30.08 -1.37
N PRO A 533 -8.10 29.49 -2.44
CA PRO A 533 -9.42 29.75 -3.02
C PRO A 533 -10.50 28.73 -2.60
N PHE A 534 -10.37 28.08 -1.44
CA PHE A 534 -11.25 26.97 -1.06
C PHE A 534 -12.59 27.43 -0.49
N THR A 535 -13.68 27.01 -1.12
CA THR A 535 -15.04 27.13 -0.59
C THR A 535 -15.45 25.85 0.16
N TRP A 536 -16.57 25.93 0.89
CA TRP A 536 -17.21 24.74 1.48
C TRP A 536 -17.69 23.73 0.44
N GLY A 537 -18.17 24.19 -0.73
CA GLY A 537 -18.59 23.32 -1.83
C GLY A 537 -17.43 22.54 -2.45
N MET A 538 -16.25 23.16 -2.57
CA MET A 538 -15.02 22.47 -3.01
C MET A 538 -14.58 21.40 -2.02
N VAL A 539 -14.51 21.73 -0.72
CA VAL A 539 -14.10 20.78 0.34
C VAL A 539 -15.09 19.60 0.44
N LYS A 540 -16.40 19.87 0.32
CA LYS A 540 -17.45 18.84 0.20
C LYS A 540 -17.20 17.96 -1.03
N GLY A 541 -16.89 18.57 -2.18
CA GLY A 541 -16.57 17.88 -3.42
C GLY A 541 -15.41 16.90 -3.31
N PHE A 542 -14.25 17.34 -2.79
CA PHE A 542 -13.08 16.46 -2.63
C PHE A 542 -13.37 15.28 -1.69
N GLN A 543 -14.12 15.50 -0.62
CA GLN A 543 -14.49 14.44 0.32
C GLN A 543 -15.49 13.44 -0.29
N LEU A 544 -16.59 13.93 -0.86
CA LEU A 544 -17.69 13.06 -1.30
C LEU A 544 -17.39 12.34 -2.62
N ARG A 545 -16.66 12.96 -3.56
CA ARG A 545 -16.24 12.28 -4.81
C ARG A 545 -15.39 11.04 -4.52
N ASN A 546 -14.44 11.13 -3.57
CA ASN A 546 -13.61 9.98 -3.23
C ASN A 546 -14.39 8.86 -2.53
N ILE A 547 -15.32 9.18 -1.62
CA ILE A 547 -16.20 8.17 -1.01
C ILE A 547 -17.08 7.53 -2.09
N ARG A 548 -17.64 8.31 -3.04
CA ARG A 548 -18.42 7.79 -4.18
C ARG A 548 -17.64 6.87 -5.10
N TYR A 549 -16.40 7.22 -5.43
CA TYR A 549 -15.53 6.36 -6.21
C TYR A 549 -15.36 5.00 -5.54
N TRP A 550 -15.03 4.98 -4.24
CA TRP A 550 -14.86 3.74 -3.48
C TRP A 550 -16.16 2.96 -3.31
N ALA A 551 -17.28 3.63 -3.03
CA ALA A 551 -18.60 3.01 -2.92
C ALA A 551 -19.04 2.28 -4.20
N LYS A 552 -18.43 2.59 -5.35
CA LYS A 552 -18.69 1.96 -6.65
C LYS A 552 -17.72 0.83 -7.03
N GLN A 553 -16.62 0.64 -6.29
CA GLN A 553 -15.67 -0.44 -6.60
C GLN A 553 -16.18 -1.79 -6.06
N PRO A 554 -16.61 -2.74 -6.91
CA PRO A 554 -17.22 -3.99 -6.43
C PRO A 554 -16.21 -4.90 -5.72
N GLY A 555 -14.92 -4.82 -6.07
CA GLY A 555 -13.86 -5.59 -5.41
C GLY A 555 -13.37 -4.99 -4.08
N ALA A 556 -13.76 -3.76 -3.73
CA ALA A 556 -13.35 -3.13 -2.47
C ALA A 556 -14.08 -3.72 -1.26
N PHE A 557 -15.21 -4.39 -1.49
CA PHE A 557 -16.07 -5.00 -0.47
C PHE A 557 -16.31 -6.48 -0.75
N THR A 558 -16.55 -7.26 0.30
CA THR A 558 -17.18 -8.57 0.22
C THR A 558 -18.67 -8.41 -0.09
N PRO A 559 -19.38 -9.47 -0.52
CA PRO A 559 -20.83 -9.44 -0.65
C PRO A 559 -21.59 -9.08 0.64
N SER A 560 -20.96 -9.25 1.81
CA SER A 560 -21.49 -8.85 3.12
C SER A 560 -21.21 -7.39 3.51
N GLY A 561 -20.55 -6.59 2.66
CA GLY A 561 -20.26 -5.17 2.91
C GLY A 561 -18.96 -4.89 3.70
N ILE A 562 -18.17 -5.91 4.00
CA ILE A 562 -16.89 -5.79 4.72
C ILE A 562 -15.79 -5.45 3.73
N PHE A 563 -14.85 -4.57 4.10
CA PHE A 563 -13.72 -4.25 3.23
C PHE A 563 -12.82 -5.46 2.94
N THR A 564 -12.38 -5.61 1.69
CA THR A 564 -11.42 -6.64 1.28
C THR A 564 -9.97 -6.20 1.54
N LEU A 565 -9.02 -7.14 1.56
CA LEU A 565 -7.59 -6.82 1.59
C LEU A 565 -7.04 -6.59 0.18
N GLY A 566 -6.61 -5.37 -0.14
CA GLY A 566 -6.07 -5.05 -1.47
C GLY A 566 -6.19 -3.57 -1.81
N PHE A 567 -6.66 -3.26 -3.02
CA PHE A 567 -6.94 -1.87 -3.43
C PHE A 567 -8.34 -1.77 -4.06
N VAL A 568 -8.46 -1.74 -5.38
CA VAL A 568 -9.77 -1.80 -6.08
C VAL A 568 -10.43 -3.17 -5.96
N TYR A 569 -9.63 -4.22 -5.81
CA TYR A 569 -10.06 -5.62 -5.65
C TYR A 569 -9.14 -6.36 -4.65
N PRO A 570 -9.49 -7.59 -4.23
CA PRO A 570 -8.67 -8.37 -3.31
C PRO A 570 -7.30 -8.68 -3.92
N ASN A 571 -6.23 -8.18 -3.29
CA ASN A 571 -4.87 -8.30 -3.80
C ASN A 571 -3.87 -8.32 -2.64
N HIS A 572 -3.22 -9.46 -2.40
CA HIS A 572 -2.24 -9.60 -1.31
C HIS A 572 -0.82 -9.16 -1.71
N ASN A 573 -0.57 -8.86 -2.98
CA ASN A 573 0.75 -8.42 -3.46
C ASN A 573 1.08 -7.01 -2.97
N VAL A 574 0.06 -6.16 -2.81
CA VAL A 574 0.21 -4.75 -2.41
C VAL A 574 0.38 -4.55 -0.90
N LEU A 575 -0.02 -5.52 -0.08
CA LEU A 575 -0.11 -5.37 1.38
C LEU A 575 1.25 -5.26 2.06
N GLU A 576 1.31 -4.51 3.17
CA GLU A 576 2.41 -4.58 4.13
C GLU A 576 2.21 -5.71 5.16
N ASN A 577 3.30 -6.11 5.84
CA ASN A 577 3.31 -7.14 6.89
C ASN A 577 2.54 -6.77 8.18
N TYR A 578 1.87 -5.63 8.19
CA TYR A 578 1.02 -5.14 9.27
C TYR A 578 -0.44 -4.96 8.86
N ASN A 579 -0.81 -5.22 7.59
CA ASN A 579 -2.22 -5.15 7.20
C ASN A 579 -2.96 -6.42 7.65
N SER A 580 -3.71 -6.33 8.74
CA SER A 580 -4.67 -7.37 9.15
C SER A 580 -6.00 -7.23 8.40
N PRO A 581 -6.94 -8.19 8.46
CA PRO A 581 -8.31 -8.03 7.97
C PRO A 581 -9.03 -6.79 8.51
N GLY A 582 -8.71 -6.33 9.73
CA GLY A 582 -9.24 -5.08 10.30
C GLY A 582 -8.59 -3.82 9.73
N SER A 583 -7.47 -3.93 9.01
CA SER A 583 -6.69 -2.77 8.60
C SER A 583 -7.36 -1.82 7.60
N PRO A 584 -8.16 -2.27 6.62
CA PRO A 584 -8.93 -1.38 5.77
C PRO A 584 -9.84 -0.38 6.50
N TYR A 585 -10.27 -0.68 7.74
CA TYR A 585 -11.18 0.18 8.52
C TYR A 585 -10.57 1.52 8.97
N TRP A 586 -9.29 1.80 8.70
CA TRP A 586 -8.81 3.19 8.69
C TRP A 586 -9.59 4.08 7.71
N ALA A 587 -10.24 3.50 6.70
CA ALA A 587 -11.23 4.16 5.84
C ALA A 587 -12.29 4.95 6.63
N CYS A 588 -12.62 4.52 7.86
CA CYS A 588 -13.61 5.19 8.71
C CYS A 588 -13.23 6.62 9.10
N LYS A 589 -11.96 7.03 8.98
CA LYS A 589 -11.54 8.45 9.11
C LYS A 589 -12.14 9.36 8.03
N ALA A 590 -12.56 8.83 6.88
CA ALA A 590 -13.26 9.61 5.85
C ALA A 590 -14.65 10.10 6.30
N PHE A 591 -15.21 9.52 7.36
CA PHE A 591 -16.53 9.83 7.89
C PHE A 591 -16.49 10.77 9.10
N ILE A 592 -15.31 11.32 9.44
CA ILE A 592 -15.13 12.29 10.54
C ILE A 592 -16.08 13.50 10.41
N CYS A 593 -16.40 13.93 9.19
CA CYS A 593 -17.31 15.04 8.88
C CYS A 593 -18.75 14.82 9.34
N LEU A 594 -19.15 13.59 9.72
CA LEU A 594 -20.44 13.33 10.35
C LEU A 594 -20.59 14.03 11.71
N SER A 595 -19.48 14.44 12.36
CA SER A 595 -19.50 15.25 13.59
C SER A 595 -19.95 16.70 13.37
N LEU A 596 -20.05 17.14 12.12
CA LEU A 596 -20.62 18.44 11.77
C LEU A 596 -22.14 18.32 11.73
N PRO A 597 -22.91 19.23 12.36
CA PRO A 597 -24.36 19.24 12.27
C PRO A 597 -24.82 19.55 10.84
N GLU A 598 -26.04 19.18 10.48
CA GLU A 598 -26.59 19.36 9.12
C GLU A 598 -26.65 20.82 8.68
N SER A 599 -26.80 21.76 9.63
CA SER A 599 -26.75 23.21 9.40
C SER A 599 -25.35 23.77 9.15
N HIS A 600 -24.29 22.97 9.31
CA HIS A 600 -22.92 23.44 9.11
C HIS A 600 -22.65 23.78 7.62
N PRO A 601 -21.91 24.86 7.30
CA PRO A 601 -21.65 25.26 5.90
C PRO A 601 -21.12 24.14 4.99
N PHE A 602 -20.29 23.22 5.52
CA PHE A 602 -19.85 22.02 4.78
C PHE A 602 -21.02 21.15 4.27
N TRP A 603 -22.07 20.97 5.05
CA TRP A 603 -23.23 20.16 4.67
C TRP A 603 -24.26 20.97 3.88
N ALA A 604 -24.49 22.22 4.30
CA ALA A 604 -25.45 23.14 3.70
C ALA A 604 -25.03 23.66 2.30
N ALA A 605 -23.73 23.75 2.01
CA ALA A 605 -23.25 24.12 0.68
C ALA A 605 -23.63 23.08 -0.38
N GLU A 606 -23.95 23.54 -1.59
CA GLU A 606 -24.00 22.66 -2.77
C GLU A 606 -22.60 22.08 -3.04
N GLU A 607 -22.54 20.86 -3.60
CA GLU A 607 -21.26 20.28 -3.98
C GLU A 607 -20.76 20.93 -5.28
N GLU A 608 -19.62 21.61 -5.23
CA GLU A 608 -19.02 22.20 -6.42
C GLU A 608 -18.28 21.16 -7.28
N PRO A 609 -18.18 21.35 -8.60
CA PRO A 609 -17.36 20.51 -9.48
C PRO A 609 -15.88 20.54 -9.07
N TYR A 610 -15.04 19.76 -9.75
CA TYR A 610 -13.59 19.89 -9.57
C TYR A 610 -13.16 21.31 -10.00
N PRO A 611 -12.43 22.08 -9.16
CA PRO A 611 -12.29 23.52 -9.41
C PRO A 611 -11.37 23.82 -10.59
N SER A 612 -11.85 24.65 -11.52
CA SER A 612 -11.15 24.93 -12.77
C SER A 612 -9.78 25.60 -12.59
N GLN A 613 -9.55 26.31 -11.47
CA GLN A 613 -8.22 26.87 -11.15
C GLN A 613 -7.15 25.81 -10.84
N PHE A 614 -7.54 24.57 -10.55
CA PHE A 614 -6.64 23.43 -10.34
C PHE A 614 -6.59 22.49 -11.56
N SER A 615 -7.47 22.70 -12.55
CA SER A 615 -7.48 22.02 -13.84
C SER A 615 -6.59 22.71 -14.86
N ASN A 616 -6.07 21.96 -15.83
CA ASN A 616 -5.17 22.45 -16.89
C ASN A 616 -3.88 23.07 -16.35
N THR A 617 -3.32 22.44 -15.32
CA THR A 617 -2.11 22.89 -14.63
C THR A 617 -1.03 21.81 -14.52
N VAL A 618 0.21 22.28 -14.47
CA VAL A 618 1.39 21.54 -14.03
C VAL A 618 1.93 22.26 -12.79
N LYS A 619 1.96 21.57 -11.66
CA LYS A 619 2.32 22.11 -10.35
C LYS A 619 3.55 21.40 -9.79
N VAL A 620 4.61 22.17 -9.54
CA VAL A 620 5.78 21.73 -8.76
C VAL A 620 5.41 21.66 -7.28
N LEU A 621 5.54 20.47 -6.69
CA LEU A 621 5.33 20.19 -5.27
C LEU A 621 6.70 19.96 -4.61
N ARG A 622 7.27 21.00 -4.00
CA ARG A 622 8.69 21.02 -3.64
C ARG A 622 9.08 20.03 -2.55
N ARG A 623 8.28 19.89 -1.48
CA ARG A 623 8.56 18.97 -0.37
C ARG A 623 8.52 17.48 -0.75
N PRO A 624 7.49 16.97 -1.45
CA PRO A 624 7.48 15.57 -1.90
C PRO A 624 8.40 15.30 -3.10
N PHE A 625 9.02 16.33 -3.69
CA PHE A 625 9.72 16.24 -4.98
C PHE A 625 8.85 15.62 -6.09
N HIS A 626 7.63 16.13 -6.21
CA HIS A 626 6.68 15.73 -7.23
C HIS A 626 6.41 16.87 -8.21
N ILE A 627 6.10 16.53 -9.47
CA ILE A 627 5.44 17.45 -10.41
C ILE A 627 4.07 16.86 -10.70
N ALA A 628 3.02 17.46 -10.13
CA ALA A 628 1.65 17.04 -10.36
C ALA A 628 1.12 17.68 -11.65
N SER A 629 0.50 16.87 -12.49
CA SER A 629 -0.15 17.30 -13.73
C SER A 629 -1.62 16.95 -13.63
N SER A 630 -2.50 17.95 -13.79
CA SER A 630 -3.94 17.76 -13.95
C SER A 630 -4.34 18.46 -15.24
N LEU A 631 -4.35 17.70 -16.33
CA LEU A 631 -4.44 18.22 -17.69
C LEU A 631 -5.65 17.66 -18.39
N HIS A 632 -6.42 18.56 -19.00
CA HIS A 632 -7.63 18.28 -19.75
C HIS A 632 -7.45 18.77 -21.18
N THR A 633 -8.11 18.09 -22.10
CA THR A 633 -8.28 18.50 -23.49
C THR A 633 -9.78 18.61 -23.72
N ASP A 634 -10.24 19.79 -24.15
CA ASP A 634 -11.67 20.03 -24.46
C ASP A 634 -12.16 19.06 -25.55
N SER A 635 -11.23 18.60 -26.40
CA SER A 635 -11.45 17.62 -27.46
C SER A 635 -11.67 16.19 -26.93
N VAL A 636 -10.78 15.61 -26.12
CA VAL A 636 -10.74 14.14 -25.90
C VAL A 636 -10.66 13.63 -24.46
N GLY A 637 -10.55 14.50 -23.44
CA GLY A 637 -10.58 14.10 -22.03
C GLY A 637 -9.35 14.53 -21.22
N SER A 638 -9.20 13.97 -20.02
CA SER A 638 -8.23 14.45 -19.01
C SER A 638 -7.48 13.34 -18.28
N HIS A 639 -6.27 13.67 -17.81
CA HIS A 639 -5.42 12.78 -17.03
C HIS A 639 -4.79 13.54 -15.85
N THR A 640 -4.91 12.96 -14.65
CA THR A 640 -4.25 13.44 -13.43
C THR A 640 -3.20 12.43 -12.97
N PHE A 641 -1.95 12.88 -12.84
CA PHE A 641 -0.81 12.05 -12.44
C PHE A 641 0.30 12.88 -11.82
N ILE A 642 1.22 12.24 -11.09
CA ILE A 642 2.47 12.86 -10.60
C ILE A 642 3.67 12.26 -11.31
N LEU A 643 4.65 13.08 -11.65
CA LEU A 643 6.04 12.67 -11.81
C LEU A 643 6.71 12.69 -10.45
N SER A 644 7.50 11.67 -10.10
CA SER A 644 8.05 11.48 -8.76
C SER A 644 9.53 11.11 -8.75
N SER A 645 10.30 11.78 -7.89
CA SER A 645 11.72 11.47 -7.70
C SER A 645 12.25 11.97 -6.36
N GLY A 646 12.80 11.09 -5.51
CA GLY A 646 13.38 11.46 -4.21
C GLY A 646 12.61 10.95 -2.99
N GLN A 647 11.45 10.35 -3.20
CA GLN A 647 10.72 9.60 -2.18
C GLN A 647 11.32 8.21 -1.99
N GLN A 648 11.38 7.73 -0.75
CA GLN A 648 11.82 6.37 -0.41
C GLN A 648 11.32 5.98 0.99
N CYS A 649 11.15 4.68 1.23
CA CYS A 649 10.78 4.17 2.55
C CYS A 649 12.00 4.17 3.49
N SER A 650 11.85 4.63 4.73
CA SER A 650 12.93 4.65 5.73
C SER A 650 13.28 3.26 6.28
N TYR A 651 12.47 2.25 5.98
CA TYR A 651 12.67 0.84 6.33
C TYR A 651 12.18 -0.09 5.21
N PRO A 652 12.62 -1.36 5.16
CA PRO A 652 12.16 -2.31 4.15
C PRO A 652 10.65 -2.60 4.25
N VAL A 653 9.88 -2.20 3.23
CA VAL A 653 8.47 -2.57 3.05
C VAL A 653 8.28 -3.44 1.81
N LYS A 654 7.27 -4.32 1.85
CA LYS A 654 6.86 -5.11 0.68
C LYS A 654 6.54 -4.17 -0.48
N GLN A 655 7.17 -4.42 -1.63
CA GLN A 655 7.05 -3.63 -2.87
C GLN A 655 7.44 -2.15 -2.75
N GLY A 656 8.37 -1.81 -1.84
CA GLY A 656 8.88 -0.44 -1.67
C GLY A 656 9.37 0.22 -2.97
N ALA A 657 10.00 -0.54 -3.88
CA ALA A 657 10.43 -0.04 -5.19
C ALA A 657 9.25 0.42 -6.06
N ALA A 658 8.15 -0.34 -6.10
CA ALA A 658 6.95 0.06 -6.82
C ALA A 658 6.22 1.22 -6.12
N LYS A 659 6.24 1.26 -4.78
CA LYS A 659 5.53 2.26 -3.95
C LYS A 659 6.14 3.66 -3.96
N TYR A 660 7.46 3.77 -4.13
CA TYR A 660 8.19 5.06 -4.08
C TYR A 660 9.21 5.27 -5.21
N GLY A 661 9.69 4.20 -5.84
CA GLY A 661 10.80 4.24 -6.79
C GLY A 661 10.40 4.53 -8.25
N LYS A 662 9.11 4.49 -8.60
CA LYS A 662 8.65 4.77 -9.97
C LYS A 662 8.82 6.25 -10.32
N PHE A 663 8.89 6.55 -11.61
CA PHE A 663 8.99 7.91 -12.12
C PHE A 663 7.63 8.59 -12.26
N THR A 664 6.54 7.83 -12.33
CA THR A 664 5.18 8.37 -12.50
C THR A 664 4.12 7.49 -11.84
N TYR A 665 3.04 8.12 -11.36
CA TYR A 665 1.87 7.48 -10.74
C TYR A 665 0.57 8.14 -11.24
N SER A 666 -0.38 7.36 -11.75
CA SER A 666 -1.64 7.83 -12.38
C SER A 666 -2.86 7.57 -11.49
N SER A 667 -3.81 8.51 -11.39
CA SER A 667 -5.08 8.30 -10.68
C SER A 667 -5.97 7.23 -11.34
N ALA A 668 -5.92 7.12 -12.67
CA ALA A 668 -6.78 6.25 -13.46
C ALA A 668 -6.18 4.85 -13.68
N PHE A 669 -4.90 4.79 -14.06
CA PHE A 669 -4.23 3.53 -14.37
C PHE A 669 -3.60 2.87 -13.13
N GLY A 670 -3.36 3.65 -12.09
CA GLY A 670 -2.64 3.23 -10.90
C GLY A 670 -1.19 2.85 -11.21
N TYR A 671 -0.71 1.81 -10.53
CA TYR A 671 0.59 1.19 -10.77
C TYR A 671 0.53 -0.32 -10.54
N CYS A 672 1.50 -1.10 -11.03
CA CYS A 672 1.63 -2.53 -10.69
C CYS A 672 2.68 -2.79 -9.61
N VAL A 673 2.49 -3.87 -8.87
CA VAL A 673 3.46 -4.46 -7.96
C VAL A 673 3.89 -5.84 -8.43
N PRO A 674 5.10 -6.30 -8.06
CA PRO A 674 5.48 -7.69 -8.22
C PRO A 674 4.51 -8.69 -7.59
N SER A 675 4.21 -9.78 -8.31
CA SER A 675 3.46 -10.93 -7.78
C SER A 675 4.37 -11.86 -6.97
N THR A 676 5.63 -12.02 -7.36
CA THR A 676 6.63 -12.76 -6.58
C THR A 676 7.29 -11.90 -5.50
N GLY A 677 7.53 -12.49 -4.32
CA GLY A 677 7.97 -11.78 -3.11
C GLY A 677 9.44 -11.34 -3.08
N VAL A 678 10.19 -11.51 -4.18
CA VAL A 678 11.65 -11.29 -4.24
C VAL A 678 11.95 -9.86 -4.72
N GLY A 679 11.74 -8.89 -3.82
CA GLY A 679 11.79 -7.47 -4.18
C GLY A 679 13.06 -7.02 -4.90
N ALA A 680 12.90 -6.55 -6.15
CA ALA A 680 13.93 -5.98 -7.05
C ALA A 680 15.17 -6.85 -7.33
N HIS A 681 15.11 -8.13 -6.97
CA HIS A 681 16.12 -9.16 -7.23
C HIS A 681 15.46 -10.46 -7.74
N GLY A 682 14.27 -10.34 -8.32
CA GLY A 682 13.50 -11.45 -8.87
C GLY A 682 14.34 -12.19 -9.91
N ARG A 683 14.41 -13.51 -9.75
CA ARG A 683 14.80 -14.41 -10.82
C ARG A 683 13.57 -14.66 -11.67
N GLY A 684 13.60 -14.24 -12.92
CA GLY A 684 12.54 -14.50 -13.88
C GLY A 684 12.87 -13.97 -15.27
N THR A 685 12.34 -14.63 -16.31
CA THR A 685 12.54 -14.26 -17.72
C THR A 685 11.75 -13.02 -18.10
N LEU A 686 11.87 -12.58 -19.36
CA LEU A 686 11.17 -11.40 -19.84
C LEU A 686 9.65 -11.59 -19.90
N GLU A 687 9.18 -12.81 -20.13
CA GLU A 687 7.78 -13.17 -20.12
C GLU A 687 7.19 -13.08 -18.69
N GLU A 688 8.06 -13.20 -17.69
CA GLU A 688 7.79 -12.97 -16.26
C GLU A 688 7.99 -11.46 -15.88
N LEU A 689 8.27 -10.54 -16.82
CA LEU A 689 8.31 -9.07 -16.54
C LEU A 689 7.00 -8.54 -15.96
N GLY A 690 5.87 -9.20 -16.25
CA GLY A 690 4.60 -8.90 -15.60
C GLY A 690 4.70 -8.93 -14.07
N GLU A 691 5.56 -9.80 -13.54
CA GLU A 691 5.85 -9.94 -12.12
C GLU A 691 6.81 -8.87 -11.56
N LEU A 692 7.30 -7.90 -12.33
CA LEU A 692 8.19 -6.84 -11.80
C LEU A 692 7.46 -5.53 -11.51
N GLY A 693 6.31 -5.31 -12.13
CA GLY A 693 5.58 -4.05 -12.06
C GLY A 693 6.44 -2.84 -12.43
N HIS A 694 7.19 -2.92 -13.54
CA HIS A 694 8.05 -1.84 -14.05
C HIS A 694 7.29 -0.76 -14.86
N ASP A 695 5.95 -0.79 -14.84
CA ASP A 695 5.15 0.36 -15.27
C ASP A 695 5.57 1.63 -14.52
N GLY A 696 5.63 2.75 -15.24
CA GLY A 696 6.14 4.00 -14.71
C GLY A 696 7.65 4.00 -14.39
N ALA A 697 8.42 2.98 -14.77
CA ALA A 697 9.83 2.82 -14.39
C ALA A 697 10.74 2.30 -15.52
N LEU A 698 12.05 2.45 -15.31
CA LEU A 698 13.11 1.80 -16.07
C LEU A 698 13.63 0.61 -15.26
N ALA A 699 13.56 -0.58 -15.85
CA ALA A 699 14.23 -1.79 -15.39
C ALA A 699 15.49 -2.04 -16.22
N VAL A 700 16.53 -2.54 -15.57
CA VAL A 700 17.82 -2.91 -16.17
C VAL A 700 18.26 -4.31 -15.76
N SER A 701 18.95 -5.01 -16.65
CA SER A 701 19.46 -6.37 -16.46
C SER A 701 20.90 -6.50 -17.01
N ASP A 702 21.75 -7.25 -16.31
CA ASP A 702 23.12 -7.59 -16.70
C ASP A 702 23.29 -9.07 -17.09
N ASP A 703 22.19 -9.82 -17.23
CA ASP A 703 22.17 -11.28 -17.42
C ASP A 703 21.19 -11.74 -18.52
N ALA A 704 21.07 -10.94 -19.59
CA ALA A 704 20.18 -11.16 -20.74
C ALA A 704 18.67 -11.16 -20.41
N GLY A 705 18.30 -10.60 -19.27
CA GLY A 705 16.92 -10.47 -18.81
C GLY A 705 16.42 -11.61 -17.93
N ALA A 706 17.32 -12.32 -17.25
CA ALA A 706 16.98 -13.37 -16.27
C ALA A 706 16.84 -12.84 -14.83
N THR A 707 17.40 -11.66 -14.54
CA THR A 707 17.13 -10.85 -13.36
C THR A 707 17.10 -9.37 -13.75
N TRP A 708 16.24 -8.61 -13.07
CA TRP A 708 15.98 -7.21 -13.39
C TRP A 708 16.00 -6.35 -12.13
N ARG A 709 16.53 -5.13 -12.26
CA ARG A 709 16.62 -4.13 -11.19
C ARG A 709 15.92 -2.84 -11.61
N VAL A 710 15.13 -2.30 -10.69
CA VAL A 710 14.46 -0.99 -10.81
C VAL A 710 14.98 -0.06 -9.72
N ARG A 711 14.70 1.25 -9.85
CA ARG A 711 15.06 2.24 -8.84
C ARG A 711 14.44 1.90 -7.48
N ARG A 712 15.26 1.87 -6.44
CA ARG A 712 14.85 1.68 -5.03
C ARG A 712 15.18 2.91 -4.21
N ASP A 713 16.46 3.28 -4.24
CA ASP A 713 17.02 4.42 -3.54
C ASP A 713 17.26 5.53 -4.57
N THR A 714 16.87 6.76 -4.24
CA THR A 714 17.05 7.91 -5.14
C THR A 714 18.07 8.87 -4.52
N ARG A 715 19.04 9.33 -5.31
CA ARG A 715 20.05 10.31 -4.91
C ARG A 715 19.92 11.59 -5.72
N ASP A 716 20.42 12.68 -5.16
CA ASP A 716 20.58 13.98 -5.83
C ASP A 716 19.30 14.52 -6.51
N ALA A 717 18.15 14.14 -5.94
CA ALA A 717 16.82 14.54 -6.40
C ALA A 717 16.64 16.05 -6.23
N ARG A 718 16.34 16.74 -7.34
CA ARG A 718 16.21 18.19 -7.39
C ARG A 718 15.38 18.65 -8.58
N PHE A 719 14.87 19.88 -8.48
CA PHE A 719 14.27 20.59 -9.59
C PHE A 719 15.34 21.40 -10.33
N GLU A 720 15.37 21.32 -11.65
CA GLU A 720 16.21 22.17 -12.51
C GLU A 720 15.32 22.93 -13.51
N PRO A 721 15.61 24.22 -13.80
CA PRO A 721 14.82 24.99 -14.75
C PRO A 721 15.13 24.60 -16.19
N TYR A 722 14.13 24.71 -17.06
CA TYR A 722 14.29 24.60 -18.52
C TYR A 722 13.42 25.60 -19.27
N GLU A 723 13.76 25.82 -20.54
CA GLU A 723 12.96 26.58 -21.48
C GLU A 723 12.36 25.63 -22.52
N PHE A 724 11.10 25.87 -22.89
CA PHE A 724 10.36 25.07 -23.87
C PHE A 724 9.46 25.96 -24.74
N LYS A 725 9.08 25.47 -25.91
CA LYS A 725 8.08 26.13 -26.78
C LYS A 725 6.68 25.69 -26.36
N GLU A 726 5.76 26.64 -26.29
CA GLU A 726 4.33 26.38 -26.11
C GLU A 726 3.51 27.46 -26.84
N GLY A 727 2.63 27.05 -27.76
CA GLY A 727 1.88 27.99 -28.60
C GLY A 727 2.77 28.90 -29.45
N GLY A 728 3.95 28.41 -29.85
CA GLY A 728 4.98 29.17 -30.57
C GLY A 728 5.78 30.17 -29.73
N GLN A 729 5.53 30.28 -28.42
CA GLN A 729 6.25 31.17 -27.50
C GLN A 729 7.23 30.38 -26.62
N MET A 730 8.37 30.98 -26.27
CA MET A 730 9.28 30.40 -25.27
C MET A 730 8.72 30.62 -23.86
N LYS A 731 8.62 29.54 -23.08
CA LYS A 731 8.19 29.53 -21.67
C LYS A 731 9.24 28.86 -20.80
N LYS A 732 9.14 29.09 -19.49
CA LYS A 732 10.01 28.52 -18.46
C LYS A 732 9.24 27.50 -17.63
N GLY A 733 9.87 26.37 -17.35
CA GLY A 733 9.37 25.33 -16.47
C GLY A 733 10.46 24.76 -15.57
N GLU A 734 10.11 23.79 -14.75
CA GLU A 734 11.05 23.00 -13.95
C GLU A 734 10.85 21.51 -14.28
N TYR A 735 11.95 20.76 -14.36
CA TYR A 735 11.95 19.29 -14.48
C TYR A 735 12.59 18.67 -13.24
N LEU A 736 12.27 17.40 -12.97
CA LEU A 736 12.91 16.63 -11.89
C LEU A 736 14.14 15.90 -12.42
N ARG A 737 15.26 16.01 -11.72
CA ARG A 737 16.50 15.27 -12.00
C ARG A 737 16.92 14.48 -10.77
N SER A 738 17.47 13.29 -10.98
CA SER A 738 17.97 12.41 -9.90
C SER A 738 18.90 11.33 -10.41
N THR A 739 19.77 10.81 -9.56
CA THR A 739 20.68 9.71 -9.87
C THR A 739 20.35 8.47 -9.05
N TRP A 740 20.52 7.28 -9.62
CA TRP A 740 20.37 6.00 -8.91
C TRP A 740 21.33 4.94 -9.45
N PHE A 741 21.57 3.91 -8.64
CA PHE A 741 22.66 2.94 -8.83
C PHE A 741 22.14 1.50 -8.74
N PRO A 742 21.69 0.89 -9.86
CA PRO A 742 21.25 -0.52 -9.84
C PRO A 742 22.39 -1.51 -9.53
N TRP A 743 23.64 -1.15 -9.85
CA TRP A 743 24.87 -1.78 -9.36
C TRP A 743 25.87 -0.70 -8.92
N ARG A 744 27.00 -1.07 -8.32
CA ARG A 744 28.02 -0.11 -7.84
C ARG A 744 28.76 0.62 -8.97
N ASP A 745 28.74 0.03 -10.16
CA ASP A 745 29.44 0.42 -11.39
C ASP A 745 28.48 0.73 -12.55
N VAL A 746 27.19 0.92 -12.23
CA VAL A 746 26.15 1.36 -13.16
C VAL A 746 25.47 2.56 -12.53
N GLU A 747 25.65 3.73 -13.14
CA GLU A 747 25.00 4.98 -12.78
C GLU A 747 23.89 5.28 -13.80
N VAL A 748 22.69 5.58 -13.30
CA VAL A 748 21.57 6.05 -14.13
C VAL A 748 21.13 7.41 -13.61
N GLU A 749 21.35 8.44 -14.43
CA GLU A 749 20.80 9.77 -14.20
C GLU A 749 19.48 9.91 -14.96
N THR A 750 18.39 10.16 -14.23
CA THR A 750 17.03 10.30 -14.76
C THR A 750 16.58 11.76 -14.74
N PHE A 751 15.97 12.19 -15.84
CA PHE A 751 15.34 13.50 -16.03
C PHE A 751 13.85 13.28 -16.37
N LEU A 752 12.94 13.95 -15.67
CA LEU A 752 11.49 13.82 -15.83
C LEU A 752 10.89 15.18 -16.16
N PHE A 753 10.45 15.36 -17.41
CA PHE A 753 9.82 16.60 -17.86
C PHE A 753 8.30 16.43 -17.89
N PRO A 754 7.54 17.39 -17.34
CA PRO A 754 6.08 17.36 -17.39
C PRO A 754 5.55 17.63 -18.80
N PRO A 755 4.25 17.38 -19.04
CA PRO A 755 3.60 17.77 -20.29
C PRO A 755 3.58 19.28 -20.52
N THR A 756 3.38 19.67 -21.77
CA THR A 756 3.12 21.06 -22.20
C THR A 756 1.70 21.17 -22.76
N ARG A 757 1.17 22.38 -22.96
CA ARG A 757 -0.16 22.54 -23.61
C ARG A 757 -0.20 22.05 -25.06
N ASP A 758 0.95 22.02 -25.74
CA ASP A 758 1.06 21.53 -27.12
C ASP A 758 1.08 19.98 -27.16
N ALA A 759 1.49 19.32 -26.07
CA ALA A 759 1.49 17.85 -25.90
C ALA A 759 0.93 17.42 -24.53
N PRO A 760 -0.35 17.70 -24.21
CA PRO A 760 -0.87 17.71 -22.83
C PRO A 760 -1.06 16.32 -22.21
N LEU A 761 -1.05 15.26 -23.02
CA LEU A 761 -1.20 13.86 -22.59
C LEU A 761 0.14 13.10 -22.61
N TRP A 762 1.25 13.81 -22.88
CA TRP A 762 2.60 13.25 -23.01
C TRP A 762 3.53 13.77 -21.92
N HIS A 763 4.30 12.90 -21.29
CA HIS A 763 5.47 13.31 -20.49
C HIS A 763 6.74 12.66 -21.04
N LEU A 764 7.89 13.29 -20.78
CA LEU A 764 9.19 12.74 -21.16
C LEU A 764 9.91 12.16 -19.95
N ARG A 765 10.50 10.98 -20.15
CA ARG A 765 11.45 10.35 -19.23
C ARG A 765 12.74 10.10 -19.99
N ILE A 766 13.83 10.62 -19.47
CA ILE A 766 15.12 10.61 -20.14
C ILE A 766 16.14 10.04 -19.17
N HIS A 767 16.97 9.12 -19.66
CA HIS A 767 17.94 8.39 -18.85
C HIS A 767 19.32 8.47 -19.51
N ARG A 768 20.30 8.97 -18.76
CA ARG A 768 21.72 8.89 -19.11
C ARG A 768 22.33 7.75 -18.31
N VAL A 769 22.69 6.67 -18.99
CA VAL A 769 23.22 5.43 -18.40
C VAL A 769 24.73 5.38 -18.62
N ASN A 770 25.50 5.40 -17.52
CA ASN A 770 26.93 5.14 -17.53
C ASN A 770 27.19 3.77 -16.86
N SER A 771 27.98 2.91 -17.50
CA SER A 771 28.13 1.51 -17.09
C SER A 771 29.43 0.92 -17.63
N GLY A 772 30.10 0.10 -16.82
CA GLY A 772 31.23 -0.74 -17.23
C GLY A 772 30.84 -2.08 -17.85
N ARG A 773 29.54 -2.36 -18.05
CA ARG A 773 28.97 -3.63 -18.51
C ARG A 773 27.93 -3.42 -19.61
N GLU A 774 27.69 -4.46 -20.41
CA GLU A 774 26.52 -4.53 -21.30
C GLU A 774 25.24 -4.59 -20.47
N LEU A 775 24.17 -3.95 -20.94
CA LEU A 775 22.90 -3.87 -20.23
C LEU A 775 21.72 -4.07 -21.15
N TRP A 776 20.74 -4.81 -20.67
CA TRP A 776 19.40 -4.86 -21.22
C TRP A 776 18.52 -3.86 -20.48
N THR A 777 17.65 -3.16 -21.20
CA THR A 777 16.70 -2.19 -20.63
C THR A 777 15.26 -2.60 -20.96
N ALA A 778 14.34 -2.29 -20.04
CA ALA A 778 12.90 -2.39 -20.24
C ALA A 778 12.23 -1.21 -19.54
N GLU A 779 11.53 -0.35 -20.27
CA GLU A 779 10.91 0.87 -19.73
C GLU A 779 9.39 0.86 -19.96
N GLY A 780 8.61 0.87 -18.89
CA GLY A 780 7.15 0.68 -18.94
C GLY A 780 6.37 1.99 -19.01
N ALA A 781 5.32 2.04 -19.84
CA ALA A 781 4.28 3.07 -19.79
C ALA A 781 3.42 2.89 -18.52
N TRP A 782 2.11 3.18 -18.58
CA TRP A 782 1.16 2.73 -17.56
C TRP A 782 0.53 1.40 -17.98
N ALA A 783 0.28 0.51 -17.02
CA ALA A 783 -0.46 -0.73 -17.29
C ALA A 783 -1.97 -0.43 -17.34
N VAL A 784 -2.67 -0.99 -18.33
CA VAL A 784 -4.10 -0.74 -18.58
C VAL A 784 -4.90 -2.05 -18.66
N TYR A 785 -6.23 -1.97 -18.60
CA TYR A 785 -7.11 -3.14 -18.64
C TYR A 785 -6.82 -4.05 -19.85
N GLY A 786 -6.53 -5.32 -19.58
CA GLY A 786 -5.95 -6.25 -20.55
C GLY A 786 -6.92 -7.15 -21.33
N GLN A 787 -8.22 -6.84 -21.31
CA GLN A 787 -9.27 -7.67 -21.89
C GLN A 787 -10.19 -6.89 -22.84
N ARG A 788 -10.82 -7.61 -23.77
CA ARG A 788 -11.87 -7.12 -24.66
C ARG A 788 -13.25 -7.22 -23.98
N GLU A 789 -14.29 -6.81 -24.68
CA GLU A 789 -15.70 -6.91 -24.24
C GLU A 789 -16.16 -8.36 -24.02
N ASP A 790 -15.66 -9.31 -24.82
CA ASP A 790 -15.92 -10.75 -24.66
C ASP A 790 -15.12 -11.39 -23.49
N GLY A 791 -14.40 -10.58 -22.71
CA GLY A 791 -13.56 -11.03 -21.60
C GLY A 791 -12.27 -11.76 -22.01
N ARG A 792 -11.99 -11.94 -23.31
CA ARG A 792 -10.71 -12.51 -23.76
C ARG A 792 -9.62 -11.45 -23.79
N HIS A 793 -8.37 -11.87 -24.00
CA HIS A 793 -7.23 -10.95 -24.08
C HIS A 793 -7.34 -9.97 -25.25
N LEU A 794 -6.74 -8.79 -25.11
CA LEU A 794 -6.55 -7.87 -26.24
C LEU A 794 -5.72 -8.54 -27.36
N ASP A 795 -6.16 -8.33 -28.59
CA ASP A 795 -5.49 -8.76 -29.83
C ASP A 795 -4.66 -7.60 -30.43
N PRO A 796 -3.74 -7.86 -31.38
CA PRO A 796 -3.09 -6.81 -32.16
C PRO A 796 -4.10 -6.00 -33.00
N VAL A 797 -3.94 -4.68 -33.08
CA VAL A 797 -4.80 -3.83 -33.92
C VAL A 797 -4.45 -3.99 -35.40
N SER A 798 -5.45 -4.24 -36.24
CA SER A 798 -5.29 -4.51 -37.68
C SER A 798 -5.15 -3.27 -38.56
N GLY A 799 -5.17 -2.06 -37.98
CA GLY A 799 -5.11 -0.77 -38.71
C GLY A 799 -3.88 0.09 -38.43
N GLY A 800 -2.85 -0.43 -37.76
CA GLY A 800 -1.64 0.34 -37.42
C GLY A 800 -1.90 1.52 -36.46
N SER A 801 -1.00 2.51 -36.48
CA SER A 801 -0.96 3.58 -35.47
C SER A 801 -2.16 4.54 -35.51
N SER A 802 -2.88 4.63 -36.62
CA SER A 802 -4.11 5.45 -36.75
C SER A 802 -5.39 4.74 -36.29
N SER A 803 -5.32 3.46 -35.90
CA SER A 803 -6.49 2.73 -35.41
C SER A 803 -6.90 3.16 -34.01
N GLU A 804 -8.19 3.49 -33.81
CA GLU A 804 -8.78 3.77 -32.49
C GLU A 804 -9.38 2.53 -31.81
N ALA A 805 -9.32 1.36 -32.46
CA ALA A 805 -9.89 0.11 -31.94
C ALA A 805 -9.18 -0.37 -30.67
N TYR A 806 -9.91 -1.09 -29.80
CA TYR A 806 -9.31 -1.80 -28.68
C TYR A 806 -8.35 -2.88 -29.16
N GLY A 807 -7.18 -2.97 -28.53
CA GLY A 807 -6.11 -3.88 -28.92
C GLY A 807 -4.73 -3.38 -28.54
N THR A 808 -3.71 -4.04 -29.09
CA THR A 808 -2.30 -3.72 -28.88
C THR A 808 -1.63 -3.31 -30.19
N LEU A 809 -0.78 -2.29 -30.14
CA LEU A 809 0.09 -1.84 -31.22
C LEU A 809 1.54 -2.08 -30.81
N GLN A 810 2.33 -2.64 -31.72
CA GLN A 810 3.77 -2.87 -31.58
C GLN A 810 4.38 -2.59 -32.96
N ALA A 811 5.17 -1.53 -33.09
CA ALA A 811 5.74 -1.11 -34.38
C ALA A 811 7.08 -0.39 -34.16
N GLY A 812 8.20 -1.04 -34.50
CA GLY A 812 9.53 -0.45 -34.29
C GLY A 812 9.73 0.01 -32.83
N GLY A 813 10.09 1.28 -32.64
CA GLY A 813 10.24 1.92 -31.33
C GLY A 813 8.96 2.49 -30.70
N GLU A 814 7.76 2.13 -31.18
CA GLU A 814 6.51 2.53 -30.53
C GLU A 814 5.63 1.34 -30.13
N THR A 815 4.96 1.46 -28.98
CA THR A 815 3.91 0.53 -28.56
C THR A 815 2.82 1.23 -27.77
N ARG A 816 1.60 0.72 -27.90
CA ARG A 816 0.38 1.32 -27.34
C ARG A 816 -0.65 0.23 -27.06
N VAL A 817 -1.44 0.43 -26.02
CA VAL A 817 -2.57 -0.42 -25.66
C VAL A 817 -3.81 0.46 -25.53
N THR A 818 -4.86 0.09 -26.26
CA THR A 818 -6.18 0.74 -26.23
C THR A 818 -7.18 -0.25 -25.65
N SER A 819 -7.96 0.15 -24.65
CA SER A 819 -8.99 -0.68 -24.02
C SER A 819 -10.12 0.17 -23.44
N LYS A 820 -11.12 -0.47 -22.81
CA LYS A 820 -12.19 0.24 -22.10
C LYS A 820 -11.70 1.18 -20.98
N ALA A 821 -10.49 0.96 -20.46
CA ALA A 821 -9.86 1.81 -19.45
C ALA A 821 -9.19 3.07 -20.03
N GLY A 822 -9.14 3.20 -21.37
CA GLY A 822 -8.47 4.26 -22.09
C GLY A 822 -7.25 3.77 -22.87
N VAL A 823 -6.28 4.66 -23.05
CA VAL A 823 -5.07 4.44 -23.85
C VAL A 823 -3.82 4.71 -23.02
N SER A 824 -2.86 3.80 -23.07
CA SER A 824 -1.49 4.06 -22.66
C SER A 824 -0.52 3.65 -23.75
N GLY A 825 0.58 4.39 -23.93
CA GLY A 825 1.62 4.02 -24.87
C GLY A 825 2.95 4.71 -24.57
N ILE A 826 3.99 4.24 -25.25
CA ILE A 826 5.35 4.73 -25.12
C ILE A 826 6.04 4.69 -26.48
N VAL A 827 6.85 5.72 -26.73
CA VAL A 827 7.56 5.95 -27.99
C VAL A 827 9.02 6.24 -27.66
N ASP A 828 9.92 5.58 -28.38
CA ASP A 828 11.34 5.88 -28.34
C ASP A 828 11.65 7.11 -29.20
N LEU A 829 12.35 8.07 -28.62
CA LEU A 829 12.87 9.28 -29.28
C LEU A 829 14.42 9.32 -29.24
N SER A 830 15.07 8.21 -28.89
CA SER A 830 16.53 8.13 -28.78
C SER A 830 17.19 8.24 -30.17
N PRO A 831 18.12 9.20 -30.41
CA PRO A 831 18.67 9.44 -31.74
C PRO A 831 19.73 8.42 -32.20
N PHE A 832 20.29 7.62 -31.29
CA PHE A 832 21.43 6.72 -31.57
C PHE A 832 21.22 5.27 -31.11
N GLU A 833 20.12 4.98 -30.41
CA GLU A 833 19.85 3.69 -29.76
C GLU A 833 18.45 3.23 -30.18
N GLU A 834 18.33 2.11 -30.89
CA GLU A 834 17.02 1.57 -31.28
C GLU A 834 16.49 0.63 -30.18
N ARG A 835 15.39 1.02 -29.51
CA ARG A 835 14.59 0.11 -28.68
C ARG A 835 13.36 -0.39 -29.44
N SER A 836 12.90 -1.57 -29.09
CA SER A 836 11.67 -2.17 -29.63
C SER A 836 10.48 -1.97 -28.68
N GLY A 837 9.35 -1.53 -29.23
CA GLY A 837 8.08 -1.41 -28.52
C GLY A 837 7.34 -2.74 -28.45
N ILE A 838 7.05 -3.21 -27.24
CA ILE A 838 6.35 -4.47 -26.96
C ILE A 838 5.17 -4.27 -26.00
N ALA A 839 4.07 -4.99 -26.24
CA ALA A 839 2.88 -4.94 -25.38
C ALA A 839 2.85 -6.18 -24.47
N LEU A 840 3.38 -6.05 -23.26
CA LEU A 840 3.53 -7.16 -22.32
C LEU A 840 2.20 -7.45 -21.62
N ARG A 841 1.79 -8.72 -21.58
CA ARG A 841 0.70 -9.16 -20.69
C ARG A 841 1.27 -9.26 -19.28
N ALA A 842 0.75 -8.45 -18.36
CA ALA A 842 1.19 -8.51 -16.97
C ALA A 842 0.60 -9.74 -16.27
N ASP A 843 1.32 -10.27 -15.27
CA ASP A 843 0.81 -11.38 -14.46
C ASP A 843 -0.45 -10.94 -13.70
N ALA A 844 -1.32 -11.90 -13.40
CA ALA A 844 -2.58 -11.65 -12.75
C ALA A 844 -2.37 -11.04 -11.35
N ASN A 845 -3.22 -10.09 -11.00
CA ASN A 845 -3.21 -9.41 -9.69
C ASN A 845 -1.93 -8.60 -9.39
N THR A 846 -1.24 -8.10 -10.42
CA THR A 846 -0.07 -7.21 -10.29
C THR A 846 -0.49 -5.73 -10.27
N SER A 847 -1.35 -5.27 -11.18
CA SER A 847 -1.92 -3.91 -11.18
C SER A 847 -2.84 -3.67 -9.97
N LEU A 848 -2.72 -2.51 -9.32
CA LEU A 848 -3.61 -2.09 -8.24
C LEU A 848 -5.09 -1.95 -8.66
N ILE A 849 -5.34 -1.67 -9.95
CA ILE A 849 -6.66 -1.36 -10.51
C ILE A 849 -7.26 -2.56 -11.24
N TYR A 850 -6.48 -3.22 -12.11
CA TYR A 850 -6.99 -4.25 -13.01
C TYR A 850 -6.37 -5.63 -12.73
N ALA A 851 -7.18 -6.61 -12.33
CA ALA A 851 -6.70 -7.98 -12.07
C ALA A 851 -6.04 -8.67 -13.28
N ARG A 852 -6.29 -8.20 -14.51
CA ARG A 852 -5.58 -8.56 -15.74
C ARG A 852 -5.26 -7.29 -16.51
N SER A 853 -3.97 -7.03 -16.74
CA SER A 853 -3.50 -5.80 -17.40
C SER A 853 -2.47 -6.07 -18.50
N VAL A 854 -2.30 -5.11 -19.40
CA VAL A 854 -1.25 -5.10 -20.43
C VAL A 854 -0.44 -3.81 -20.28
N LEU A 855 0.88 -3.93 -20.40
CA LEU A 855 1.85 -2.86 -20.20
C LEU A 855 2.63 -2.60 -21.51
N PRO A 856 2.41 -1.45 -22.18
CA PRO A 856 3.29 -0.99 -23.24
C PRO A 856 4.71 -0.76 -22.67
N THR A 857 5.73 -1.32 -23.29
CA THR A 857 7.13 -1.28 -22.84
C THR A 857 8.09 -1.05 -24.00
N LEU A 858 9.13 -0.22 -23.82
CA LEU A 858 10.30 -0.19 -24.72
C LEU A 858 11.38 -1.14 -24.19
N ARG A 859 11.99 -1.95 -25.05
CA ARG A 859 13.10 -2.86 -24.71
C ARG A 859 14.33 -2.61 -25.57
N GLY A 860 15.50 -2.47 -24.95
CA GLY A 860 16.78 -2.31 -25.63
C GLY A 860 17.87 -3.26 -25.13
N HIS A 861 18.95 -3.39 -25.91
CA HIS A 861 20.20 -4.03 -25.53
C HIS A 861 21.36 -3.10 -25.90
N HIS A 862 22.21 -2.78 -24.94
CA HIS A 862 23.17 -1.69 -25.05
C HIS A 862 24.59 -2.16 -24.67
N THR A 863 25.51 -2.11 -25.65
CA THR A 863 26.93 -2.37 -25.43
C THR A 863 27.66 -1.07 -25.13
N ILE A 864 27.91 -0.80 -23.84
CA ILE A 864 28.41 0.50 -23.38
C ILE A 864 29.94 0.57 -23.51
N ARG A 865 30.43 1.25 -24.56
CA ARG A 865 31.86 1.28 -24.95
C ARG A 865 32.59 2.56 -24.51
N GLY A 866 32.42 2.95 -23.24
CA GLY A 866 33.10 4.12 -22.66
C GLY A 866 32.45 5.48 -23.01
N GLN A 867 31.26 5.47 -23.60
CA GLN A 867 30.39 6.64 -23.75
C GLN A 867 29.06 6.36 -23.04
N ASP A 868 28.37 7.41 -22.58
CA ASP A 868 27.06 7.27 -21.92
C ASP A 868 25.99 6.90 -22.96
N VAL A 869 25.09 5.98 -22.59
CA VAL A 869 23.90 5.66 -23.38
C VAL A 869 22.75 6.59 -22.98
N TRP A 870 22.07 7.18 -23.96
CA TRP A 870 20.93 8.07 -23.75
C TRP A 870 19.64 7.39 -24.21
N LEU A 871 18.72 7.18 -23.29
CA LEU A 871 17.39 6.62 -23.53
C LEU A 871 16.37 7.74 -23.38
N ILE A 872 15.61 8.05 -24.43
CA ILE A 872 14.64 9.15 -24.47
C ILE A 872 13.26 8.59 -24.75
N SER A 873 12.36 8.64 -23.78
CA SER A 873 11.03 8.04 -23.85
C SER A 873 9.94 9.09 -23.72
N ALA A 874 9.06 9.17 -24.71
CA ALA A 874 7.79 9.87 -24.61
C ALA A 874 6.69 8.89 -24.19
N VAL A 875 5.90 9.24 -23.17
CA VAL A 875 4.87 8.38 -22.60
C VAL A 875 3.51 9.05 -22.66
N PHE A 876 2.56 8.40 -23.32
CA PHE A 876 1.17 8.85 -23.48
C PHE A 876 0.24 8.17 -22.50
N GLY A 877 -0.73 8.93 -21.99
CA GLY A 877 -1.82 8.37 -21.18
C GLY A 877 -3.10 9.19 -21.31
N LEU A 878 -4.16 8.56 -21.81
CA LEU A 878 -5.52 9.10 -21.86
C LEU A 878 -6.47 8.13 -21.16
N PRO A 879 -6.91 8.44 -19.93
CA PRO A 879 -7.95 7.68 -19.24
C PRO A 879 -9.25 7.59 -20.04
N ALA A 880 -10.04 6.55 -19.78
CA ALA A 880 -11.38 6.45 -20.32
C ALA A 880 -12.32 7.56 -19.83
N VAL A 881 -13.36 7.82 -20.61
CA VAL A 881 -14.55 8.54 -20.14
C VAL A 881 -15.21 7.68 -19.06
N TYR A 882 -15.20 8.20 -17.83
CA TYR A 882 -15.74 7.54 -16.66
C TYR A 882 -17.13 8.10 -16.35
N ASP A 883 -18.15 7.25 -16.42
CA ASP A 883 -19.49 7.60 -15.98
C ASP A 883 -19.52 7.65 -14.45
N THR A 884 -19.59 8.86 -13.89
CA THR A 884 -19.63 9.06 -12.44
C THR A 884 -20.92 8.58 -11.77
N GLU A 885 -22.01 8.34 -12.52
CA GLU A 885 -23.28 7.82 -12.02
C GLU A 885 -23.28 6.29 -11.99
N THR A 886 -22.87 5.62 -13.07
CA THR A 886 -22.87 4.14 -13.14
C THR A 886 -21.56 3.49 -12.69
N GLY A 887 -20.45 4.24 -12.68
CA GLY A 887 -19.09 3.72 -12.41
C GLY A 887 -18.46 2.99 -13.60
N ILE A 888 -19.02 3.12 -14.80
CA ILE A 888 -18.59 2.40 -16.00
C ILE A 888 -17.56 3.22 -16.80
N GLU A 889 -16.49 2.56 -17.25
CA GLU A 889 -15.51 3.10 -18.20
C GLU A 889 -15.93 2.76 -19.64
N SER A 890 -16.01 3.76 -20.51
CA SER A 890 -16.45 3.58 -21.92
C SER A 890 -15.34 3.72 -22.96
N GLY A 891 -14.07 3.60 -22.55
CA GLY A 891 -12.90 3.81 -23.41
C GLY A 891 -12.53 5.29 -23.57
N ALA A 892 -11.47 5.55 -24.34
CA ALA A 892 -11.07 6.92 -24.68
C ALA A 892 -12.05 7.55 -25.69
N LYS A 893 -12.29 8.85 -25.58
CA LYS A 893 -13.19 9.59 -26.48
C LYS A 893 -12.64 9.59 -27.91
N ALA A 894 -13.50 9.31 -28.89
CA ALA A 894 -13.13 9.21 -30.31
C ALA A 894 -12.40 10.47 -30.82
N GLY A 895 -11.44 10.26 -31.73
CA GLY A 895 -10.54 11.29 -32.25
C GLY A 895 -9.26 11.52 -31.41
N TRP A 896 -9.03 10.70 -30.38
CA TRP A 896 -7.84 10.77 -29.51
C TRP A 896 -6.53 10.51 -30.24
N THR A 897 -6.55 9.84 -31.39
CA THR A 897 -5.37 9.65 -32.25
C THR A 897 -4.67 10.97 -32.60
N LYS A 898 -5.40 12.08 -32.70
CA LYS A 898 -4.83 13.41 -32.92
C LYS A 898 -3.96 13.90 -31.77
N GLU A 899 -4.20 13.47 -30.52
CA GLU A 899 -3.32 13.78 -29.39
C GLU A 899 -2.11 12.83 -29.32
N TRP A 900 -2.24 11.60 -29.84
CA TRP A 900 -1.13 10.66 -30.01
C TRP A 900 -0.12 11.13 -31.09
N GLU A 901 -0.56 11.92 -32.06
CA GLU A 901 0.31 12.53 -33.07
C GLU A 901 1.12 13.73 -32.53
N LYS A 902 0.66 14.40 -31.46
CA LYS A 902 1.34 15.54 -30.81
C LYS A 902 2.49 15.11 -29.90
N ARG A 903 3.51 14.47 -30.47
CA ARG A 903 4.70 14.03 -29.71
C ARG A 903 5.48 15.27 -29.21
N PRO A 904 6.02 15.24 -27.99
CA PRO A 904 6.85 16.31 -27.47
C PRO A 904 8.24 16.31 -28.11
N ASP A 905 8.79 17.50 -28.37
CA ASP A 905 10.19 17.69 -28.78
C ASP A 905 11.16 17.35 -27.64
N ILE A 906 12.40 16.98 -27.99
CA ILE A 906 13.49 16.81 -27.02
C ILE A 906 13.87 18.20 -26.46
N PRO A 907 13.90 18.41 -25.13
CA PRO A 907 14.27 19.70 -24.57
C PRO A 907 15.72 20.09 -24.90
N ASN A 908 15.95 21.33 -25.35
CA ASN A 908 17.28 21.85 -25.74
C ASN A 908 18.37 21.63 -24.67
N VAL A 909 18.00 21.60 -23.38
CA VAL A 909 18.94 21.33 -22.27
C VAL A 909 19.52 19.91 -22.33
N ILE A 910 18.73 18.93 -22.81
CA ILE A 910 19.18 17.55 -23.03
C ILE A 910 20.02 17.47 -24.30
N GLU A 911 19.63 18.13 -25.40
CA GLU A 911 20.44 18.21 -26.62
C GLU A 911 21.84 18.76 -26.33
N ALA A 912 21.93 19.84 -25.53
CA ALA A 912 23.20 20.40 -25.08
C ALA A 912 24.02 19.41 -24.22
N LEU A 913 23.37 18.64 -23.34
CA LEU A 913 24.05 17.62 -22.52
C LEU A 913 24.54 16.42 -23.34
N MET A 914 23.84 16.03 -24.41
CA MET A 914 24.30 15.00 -25.35
C MET A 914 25.50 15.50 -26.17
N ASN A 915 25.42 16.72 -26.71
CA ASN A 915 26.45 17.29 -27.59
C ASN A 915 27.75 17.65 -26.84
N ASN A 916 27.68 18.11 -25.58
CA ASN A 916 28.85 18.52 -24.79
C ASN A 916 29.80 17.38 -24.38
N LYS A 917 29.51 16.11 -24.73
CA LYS A 917 30.44 14.96 -24.60
C LYS A 917 31.09 14.52 -25.91
N VAL A 918 30.81 15.22 -27.02
CA VAL A 918 31.34 14.90 -28.37
C VAL A 918 32.56 15.76 -28.74
N GLN A 919 33.00 16.66 -27.86
CA GLN A 919 34.25 17.44 -27.97
C GLN A 919 35.37 16.88 -27.08
#